data_AF-A0A8H6TU72-F1
#
_entry.id   AF-A0A8H6TU72-F1
#
_cell.length_a   1.000
_cell.length_b   1.000
_cell.length_c   1.000
_cell.angle_alpha   90.00
_cell.angle_beta   90.00
_cell.angle_gamma   90.00
#
_symmetry.space_group_name_H-M   'P 1'
#
loop_
_entity.id
_entity.type
_entity.pdbx_description
1 polymer ?
#
loop_
_entity_poly.entity_id
_entity_poly.type
_entity_poly.pdbx_seq_one_letter_code
_entity_poly.pdbx_strand_id
1 'polypeptide(L)'
;MASLLLPLTLLAVGATAVFHSQDQFFLDGIPLHPDFIYGCATSAYQIEGAWNLSGKTPSIWDTYVHRKDTTITYGATGDVADDFYHTYTSDLPLFRSALGVGTFDFTIAWTRIMPAGRGALSPTGLAFYRDVIRRSNDAGMDNICTLYHWDLPQSLQDEYGGWLSPKIVTDFRAYASAVFAALGDECPMWVTMNEPRTFCTEGYGTDPDNAPGIESTYKQQYTCMHYALLAHAAAVDEFRKGGYKGKIGIKVDGGVSLPLDPDSAADQAAAVRAMDFEVGWDASPLYTGDYPASVIASGALPLRFSPAEKASLKGSVDFIGLDFYTSQWVTPTKHCTQSSDTFPECVDSYQQNPHTLLDIGRPTASDWNFDAPHATIYGGIKYFAQTYNATNILISETGMGVVNETNFPLNQVLEDVDRIAWYRGVLTAMKQAVQEGLPLTGFIPWSCLDNFEWGDGYNVRFGLINVAYNAMGKGSQQRNPKLSAAYLRGVLTRRNSINPYNFVHSWTLRKTTWILFSRPSVPTFTDSFPTLFASNTSRALLEENAPDSDSEEEEEQEEQTPPPPPPRRRKSAAHRPTRDDSRATQEILAALPNEKLNELLALFYAREGSGTRSDALTSIPPGTTVEPPRVERFNPVIGLQVEDTALPAPAAIVKRIKKGEMPPLSYLTNEYCARGSAAQSADLDRQLVVDGEALHTVTKELSFEGDKQLTQMQVAAAYDRLFGVMSQCGIWANLLPRWRLHRDFVLKPSNSADDWPMYISYDAEVRRLANSLHFDPGTKQQKLWDSAVASNAKAQAKAAVDAELAAP
;
A
#
# COMPACT_ATOMS: atom_id res chain seq x y z
N MET A 1 -53.58 -54.28 -8.32
CA MET A 1 -52.29 -53.98 -8.97
C MET A 1 -52.32 -52.47 -9.28
N ALA A 2 -52.08 -51.61 -8.28
CA ALA A 2 -50.78 -51.02 -7.88
C ALA A 2 -50.21 -50.11 -9.00
N SER A 3 -50.40 -48.78 -8.93
CA SER A 3 -49.49 -47.75 -8.31
C SER A 3 -48.16 -47.62 -9.08
N LEU A 4 -47.56 -46.48 -9.48
CA LEU A 4 -47.26 -45.15 -8.89
C LEU A 4 -46.75 -44.25 -10.07
N LEU A 5 -47.15 -42.98 -10.22
CA LEU A 5 -46.50 -41.70 -9.81
C LEU A 5 -45.27 -41.19 -10.62
N LEU A 6 -45.51 -40.05 -11.28
CA LEU A 6 -44.72 -38.80 -11.51
C LEU A 6 -43.42 -38.74 -12.39
N PRO A 7 -43.15 -37.55 -12.99
CA PRO A 7 -42.15 -37.30 -14.02
C PRO A 7 -40.78 -36.87 -13.46
N LEU A 8 -39.69 -37.06 -14.22
CA LEU A 8 -38.43 -36.39 -13.96
C LEU A 8 -38.03 -35.48 -15.13
N THR A 9 -38.12 -34.20 -14.83
CA THR A 9 -37.32 -33.09 -15.37
C THR A 9 -35.86 -33.47 -15.58
N LEU A 10 -35.39 -33.52 -16.82
CA LEU A 10 -33.99 -33.28 -17.14
C LEU A 10 -33.86 -31.81 -17.57
N LEU A 11 -33.80 -30.93 -16.58
CA LEU A 11 -33.18 -29.62 -16.77
C LEU A 11 -31.68 -29.88 -16.81
N ALA A 12 -31.09 -29.70 -18.00
CA ALA A 12 -29.65 -29.57 -18.13
C ALA A 12 -29.21 -28.38 -17.28
N VAL A 13 -28.64 -28.65 -16.10
CA VAL A 13 -27.81 -27.68 -15.41
C VAL A 13 -26.49 -27.65 -16.17
N GLY A 14 -26.48 -26.91 -17.28
CA GLY A 14 -25.25 -26.29 -17.71
C GLY A 14 -24.91 -25.27 -16.63
N ALA A 15 -24.06 -25.65 -15.67
CA ALA A 15 -23.43 -24.70 -14.78
C ALA A 15 -22.59 -23.80 -15.66
N THR A 16 -23.16 -22.68 -16.06
CA THR A 16 -22.40 -21.57 -16.59
C THR A 16 -21.55 -21.06 -15.44
N ALA A 17 -20.22 -21.05 -15.58
CA ALA A 17 -19.34 -20.24 -14.76
C ALA A 17 -19.62 -18.76 -15.06
N VAL A 18 -20.74 -18.29 -14.54
CA VAL A 18 -21.10 -16.88 -14.38
C VAL A 18 -20.66 -16.55 -12.96
N PHE A 19 -20.10 -15.36 -12.76
CA PHE A 19 -19.82 -14.86 -11.41
C PHE A 19 -21.05 -15.09 -10.52
N HIS A 20 -20.94 -15.96 -9.52
CA HIS A 20 -22.06 -16.36 -8.66
C HIS A 20 -22.41 -15.28 -7.63
N SER A 21 -21.56 -14.26 -7.49
CA SER A 21 -21.79 -13.09 -6.65
C SER A 21 -22.27 -11.89 -7.48
N GLN A 22 -23.60 -11.72 -7.66
CA GLN A 22 -24.17 -10.42 -8.07
C GLN A 22 -24.18 -9.41 -6.91
N ASP A 23 -23.04 -9.27 -6.23
CA ASP A 23 -22.86 -8.18 -5.29
C ASP A 23 -22.65 -6.89 -6.08
N GLN A 24 -23.55 -5.93 -5.88
CA GLN A 24 -23.31 -4.58 -6.34
C GLN A 24 -22.28 -3.93 -5.41
N PHE A 25 -21.10 -3.60 -5.94
CA PHE A 25 -20.09 -2.84 -5.22
C PHE A 25 -20.24 -1.34 -5.40
N PHE A 26 -19.65 -0.59 -4.48
CA PHE A 26 -19.73 0.86 -4.41
C PHE A 26 -18.37 1.48 -4.11
N LEU A 27 -18.19 2.75 -4.44
CA LEU A 27 -17.03 3.54 -4.04
C LEU A 27 -17.51 4.89 -3.56
N ASP A 28 -17.47 5.11 -2.23
CA ASP A 28 -18.11 6.26 -1.57
C ASP A 28 -19.58 6.46 -1.98
N GLY A 29 -20.31 5.36 -2.12
CA GLY A 29 -21.70 5.38 -2.54
C GLY A 29 -21.91 5.61 -4.04
N ILE A 30 -20.88 5.72 -4.86
CA ILE A 30 -21.02 5.61 -6.31
C ILE A 30 -21.14 4.12 -6.66
N PRO A 31 -22.23 3.64 -7.30
CA PRO A 31 -22.29 2.26 -7.76
C PRO A 31 -21.19 2.00 -8.80
N LEU A 32 -20.39 0.97 -8.58
CA LEU A 32 -19.41 0.50 -9.54
C LEU A 32 -20.09 -0.34 -10.64
N HIS A 33 -19.36 -0.69 -11.70
CA HIS A 33 -19.89 -1.55 -12.75
C HIS A 33 -20.45 -2.87 -12.15
N PRO A 34 -21.55 -3.44 -12.66
CA PRO A 34 -22.11 -4.69 -12.11
C PRO A 34 -21.13 -5.86 -12.09
N ASP A 35 -20.22 -5.90 -13.07
CA ASP A 35 -19.16 -6.91 -13.16
C ASP A 35 -17.86 -6.48 -12.43
N PHE A 36 -17.91 -5.47 -11.56
CA PHE A 36 -16.74 -5.02 -10.83
C PHE A 36 -16.27 -6.08 -9.83
N ILE A 37 -14.98 -6.39 -9.84
CA ILE A 37 -14.38 -7.40 -8.98
C ILE A 37 -13.87 -6.73 -7.70
N TYR A 38 -14.41 -7.10 -6.54
CA TYR A 38 -13.81 -6.78 -5.26
C TYR A 38 -13.36 -8.07 -4.57
N GLY A 39 -12.05 -8.24 -4.44
CA GLY A 39 -11.45 -9.47 -3.91
C GLY A 39 -10.51 -9.25 -2.74
N CYS A 40 -9.72 -10.26 -2.40
CA CYS A 40 -8.46 -10.14 -1.67
C CYS A 40 -7.50 -11.22 -2.17
N ALA A 41 -6.19 -10.90 -2.22
CA ALA A 41 -5.17 -11.77 -2.77
C ALA A 41 -4.37 -12.52 -1.71
N THR A 42 -3.87 -13.69 -2.10
CA THR A 42 -2.94 -14.57 -1.38
C THR A 42 -2.08 -15.34 -2.37
N SER A 43 -0.96 -15.90 -1.92
CA SER A 43 -0.16 -16.84 -2.71
C SER A 43 0.17 -18.11 -1.93
N ALA A 44 0.31 -19.23 -2.66
CA ALA A 44 0.43 -20.56 -2.09
C ALA A 44 1.62 -20.69 -1.13
N TYR A 45 2.82 -20.29 -1.56
CA TYR A 45 4.00 -20.39 -0.70
C TYR A 45 3.90 -19.51 0.55
N GLN A 46 3.25 -18.34 0.43
CA GLN A 46 3.18 -17.37 1.52
C GLN A 46 2.15 -17.72 2.59
N ILE A 47 1.11 -18.51 2.27
CA ILE A 47 0.03 -18.83 3.23
C ILE A 47 -0.20 -20.34 3.49
N GLU A 48 0.09 -21.24 2.54
CA GLU A 48 -0.37 -22.64 2.64
C GLU A 48 0.36 -23.42 3.72
N GLY A 49 1.68 -23.31 3.76
CA GLY A 49 2.53 -24.20 4.54
C GLY A 49 2.41 -25.65 4.08
N ALA A 50 2.48 -26.58 5.03
CA ALA A 50 2.41 -28.02 4.77
C ALA A 50 3.38 -28.43 3.64
N TRP A 51 4.59 -27.86 3.69
CA TRP A 51 5.50 -27.75 2.55
C TRP A 51 5.95 -29.10 1.95
N ASN A 52 5.91 -30.16 2.77
CA ASN A 52 6.30 -31.53 2.44
C ASN A 52 5.18 -32.56 2.71
N LEU A 53 3.93 -32.12 2.91
CA LEU A 53 2.80 -33.01 3.16
C LEU A 53 2.11 -33.43 1.87
N SER A 54 1.39 -34.56 1.93
CA SER A 54 0.50 -35.05 0.88
C SER A 54 1.13 -35.15 -0.51
N GLY A 55 2.44 -35.41 -0.56
CA GLY A 55 3.21 -35.59 -1.78
C GLY A 55 3.72 -34.31 -2.44
N LYS A 56 3.55 -33.13 -1.81
CA LYS A 56 4.17 -31.88 -2.29
C LYS A 56 5.70 -32.03 -2.27
N THR A 57 6.35 -31.56 -3.33
CA THR A 57 7.82 -31.51 -3.45
C THR A 57 8.37 -30.11 -3.16
N PRO A 58 9.69 -29.97 -2.97
CA PRO A 58 10.31 -28.67 -2.78
C PRO A 58 10.17 -27.75 -4.01
N SER A 59 9.80 -26.51 -3.75
CA SER A 59 9.96 -25.37 -4.66
C SER A 59 11.36 -24.75 -4.51
N ILE A 60 11.68 -23.81 -5.38
CA ILE A 60 12.88 -22.98 -5.24
C ILE A 60 12.90 -22.21 -3.93
N TRP A 61 11.75 -21.80 -3.43
CA TRP A 61 11.63 -21.12 -2.15
C TRP A 61 11.89 -22.04 -0.96
N ASP A 62 11.34 -23.26 -0.97
CA ASP A 62 11.64 -24.28 0.05
C ASP A 62 13.16 -24.51 0.17
N THR A 63 13.84 -24.67 -0.96
CA THR A 63 15.31 -24.85 -0.97
C THR A 63 16.04 -23.59 -0.52
N TYR A 64 15.63 -22.41 -1.02
CA TYR A 64 16.28 -21.14 -0.71
C TYR A 64 16.24 -20.86 0.80
N VAL A 65 15.07 -20.85 1.43
CA VAL A 65 14.93 -20.48 2.85
C VAL A 65 15.63 -21.46 3.81
N HIS A 66 15.88 -22.71 3.39
CA HIS A 66 16.62 -23.70 4.18
C HIS A 66 18.15 -23.65 3.99
N ARG A 67 18.67 -22.82 3.07
CA ARG A 67 20.11 -22.58 2.97
C ARG A 67 20.61 -21.74 4.14
N LYS A 68 21.88 -21.91 4.48
CA LYS A 68 22.53 -21.19 5.60
C LYS A 68 23.00 -19.77 5.24
N ASP A 69 23.08 -19.45 3.95
CA ASP A 69 23.65 -18.22 3.41
C ASP A 69 22.59 -17.23 2.90
N THR A 70 21.32 -17.42 3.26
CA THR A 70 20.25 -16.48 2.89
C THR A 70 20.17 -15.30 3.85
N THR A 71 19.54 -14.24 3.35
CA THR A 71 19.28 -12.99 4.07
C THR A 71 17.88 -12.93 4.66
N ILE A 72 17.15 -14.06 4.71
CA ILE A 72 15.76 -14.09 5.21
C ILE A 72 15.72 -13.60 6.66
N THR A 73 14.85 -12.63 6.90
CA THR A 73 14.71 -11.99 8.20
C THR A 73 14.37 -13.03 9.28
N TYR A 74 15.18 -13.03 10.34
CA TYR A 74 15.14 -13.99 11.46
C TYR A 74 15.30 -15.48 11.06
N GLY A 75 15.73 -15.80 9.84
CA GLY A 75 15.79 -17.18 9.34
C GLY A 75 14.42 -17.84 9.28
N ALA A 76 13.37 -17.05 9.04
CA ALA A 76 12.01 -17.53 8.89
C ALA A 76 11.87 -18.43 7.64
N THR A 77 10.88 -19.31 7.63
CA THR A 77 10.58 -20.17 6.49
C THR A 77 9.07 -20.23 6.21
N GLY A 78 8.70 -20.61 4.99
CA GLY A 78 7.32 -20.90 4.58
C GLY A 78 6.84 -22.32 4.93
N ASP A 79 7.57 -23.06 5.78
CA ASP A 79 7.25 -24.48 6.09
C ASP A 79 5.81 -24.66 6.61
N VAL A 80 5.41 -23.74 7.47
CA VAL A 80 4.09 -23.68 8.08
C VAL A 80 3.28 -22.51 7.55
N ALA A 81 3.92 -21.35 7.27
CA ALA A 81 3.22 -20.15 6.83
C ALA A 81 2.05 -19.81 7.77
N ASP A 82 0.86 -19.58 7.21
CA ASP A 82 -0.36 -19.38 7.96
C ASP A 82 -1.11 -20.70 8.22
N ASP A 83 -0.58 -21.83 7.76
CA ASP A 83 -1.20 -23.16 7.81
C ASP A 83 -2.53 -23.24 7.05
N PHE A 84 -2.69 -22.42 6.00
CA PHE A 84 -3.93 -22.37 5.20
C PHE A 84 -4.29 -23.73 4.60
N TYR A 85 -3.30 -24.61 4.34
CA TYR A 85 -3.54 -25.97 3.89
C TYR A 85 -4.51 -26.76 4.81
N HIS A 86 -4.47 -26.50 6.12
CA HIS A 86 -5.39 -27.10 7.08
C HIS A 86 -6.56 -26.18 7.45
N THR A 87 -6.37 -24.86 7.43
CA THR A 87 -7.35 -23.89 7.96
C THR A 87 -8.25 -23.24 6.91
N TYR A 88 -8.06 -23.49 5.61
CA TYR A 88 -8.87 -22.87 4.53
C TYR A 88 -10.38 -23.02 4.73
N THR A 89 -10.81 -24.12 5.37
CA THR A 89 -12.23 -24.38 5.66
C THR A 89 -12.87 -23.36 6.61
N SER A 90 -12.08 -22.74 7.50
CA SER A 90 -12.51 -21.63 8.37
C SER A 90 -12.10 -20.27 7.84
N ASP A 91 -10.99 -20.19 7.10
CA ASP A 91 -10.47 -18.93 6.57
C ASP A 91 -11.34 -18.37 5.44
N LEU A 92 -11.84 -19.20 4.51
CA LEU A 92 -12.64 -18.74 3.37
C LEU A 92 -13.95 -18.04 3.81
N PRO A 93 -14.77 -18.60 4.73
CA PRO A 93 -15.92 -17.87 5.28
C PRO A 93 -15.52 -16.60 6.05
N LEU A 94 -14.34 -16.59 6.69
CA LEU A 94 -13.83 -15.43 7.38
C LEU A 94 -13.47 -14.30 6.39
N PHE A 95 -12.81 -14.61 5.28
CA PHE A 95 -12.46 -13.61 4.25
C PHE A 95 -13.73 -12.92 3.73
N ARG A 96 -14.72 -13.72 3.33
CA ARG A 96 -16.03 -13.19 2.92
C ARG A 96 -16.65 -12.32 4.00
N SER A 97 -16.77 -12.83 5.22
CA SER A 97 -17.53 -12.15 6.26
C SER A 97 -16.82 -10.91 6.80
N ALA A 98 -15.50 -10.92 6.95
CA ALA A 98 -14.72 -9.81 7.47
C ALA A 98 -14.53 -8.69 6.44
N LEU A 99 -14.28 -9.04 5.18
CA LEU A 99 -13.92 -8.10 4.12
C LEU A 99 -15.10 -7.76 3.20
N GLY A 100 -16.11 -8.63 3.12
CA GLY A 100 -17.22 -8.47 2.17
C GLY A 100 -16.82 -8.67 0.71
N VAL A 101 -15.68 -9.31 0.48
CA VAL A 101 -15.15 -9.61 -0.86
C VAL A 101 -16.05 -10.60 -1.59
N GLY A 102 -16.24 -10.39 -2.90
CA GLY A 102 -16.96 -11.31 -3.78
C GLY A 102 -16.04 -12.26 -4.55
N THR A 103 -14.72 -12.12 -4.37
CA THR A 103 -13.73 -12.92 -5.11
C THR A 103 -12.54 -13.27 -4.22
N PHE A 104 -12.07 -14.51 -4.29
CA PHE A 104 -10.84 -14.96 -3.67
C PHE A 104 -9.77 -15.16 -4.75
N ASP A 105 -8.67 -14.43 -4.65
CA ASP A 105 -7.52 -14.58 -5.55
C ASP A 105 -6.44 -15.40 -4.85
N PHE A 106 -6.14 -16.56 -5.42
CA PHE A 106 -5.17 -17.51 -4.88
C PHE A 106 -4.32 -18.12 -5.98
N THR A 107 -3.17 -18.66 -5.59
CA THR A 107 -2.25 -19.31 -6.51
C THR A 107 -2.24 -20.81 -6.29
N ILE A 108 -1.97 -21.56 -7.35
CA ILE A 108 -1.84 -23.01 -7.32
C ILE A 108 -0.34 -23.33 -7.20
N ALA A 109 0.05 -24.05 -6.14
CA ALA A 109 1.43 -24.50 -6.03
C ALA A 109 1.72 -25.59 -7.06
N TRP A 110 2.57 -25.28 -8.04
CA TRP A 110 2.99 -26.23 -9.07
C TRP A 110 3.53 -27.51 -8.41
N THR A 111 4.34 -27.35 -7.38
CA THR A 111 4.93 -28.46 -6.60
C THR A 111 3.93 -29.31 -5.81
N ARG A 112 2.71 -28.82 -5.56
CA ARG A 112 1.65 -29.58 -4.89
C ARG A 112 0.75 -30.27 -5.90
N ILE A 113 0.33 -29.56 -6.95
CA ILE A 113 -0.60 -30.10 -7.94
C ILE A 113 0.10 -30.99 -8.98
N MET A 114 1.39 -30.78 -9.25
CA MET A 114 2.22 -31.61 -10.13
C MET A 114 3.64 -31.77 -9.52
N PRO A 115 3.82 -32.62 -8.50
CA PRO A 115 5.04 -32.65 -7.69
C PRO A 115 6.32 -33.01 -8.43
N ALA A 116 6.25 -33.83 -9.48
CA ALA A 116 7.44 -34.12 -10.29
C ALA A 116 7.86 -32.94 -11.19
N GLY A 117 7.15 -31.80 -11.15
CA GLY A 117 7.26 -30.69 -12.09
C GLY A 117 6.68 -30.99 -13.47
N ARG A 118 6.50 -32.28 -13.80
CA ARG A 118 5.96 -32.79 -15.07
C ARG A 118 5.03 -33.98 -14.83
N GLY A 119 4.27 -34.33 -15.86
CA GLY A 119 3.49 -35.57 -15.92
C GLY A 119 2.10 -35.41 -15.32
N ALA A 120 1.66 -36.43 -14.57
CA ALA A 120 0.30 -36.47 -14.03
C ALA A 120 0.12 -35.51 -12.84
N LEU A 121 -1.08 -34.95 -12.72
CA LEU A 121 -1.48 -34.20 -11.53
C LEU A 121 -1.55 -35.13 -10.31
N SER A 122 -1.18 -34.60 -9.15
CA SER A 122 -1.34 -35.25 -7.85
C SER A 122 -2.83 -35.36 -7.52
N PRO A 123 -3.37 -36.58 -7.24
CA PRO A 123 -4.77 -36.71 -6.82
C PRO A 123 -5.08 -35.94 -5.54
N THR A 124 -4.15 -35.88 -4.58
CA THR A 124 -4.32 -35.14 -3.32
C THR A 124 -4.21 -33.63 -3.53
N GLY A 125 -3.24 -33.18 -4.34
CA GLY A 125 -3.09 -31.76 -4.68
C GLY A 125 -4.30 -31.23 -5.45
N LEU A 126 -4.78 -31.97 -6.45
CA LEU A 126 -5.98 -31.63 -7.21
C LEU A 126 -7.23 -31.60 -6.31
N ALA A 127 -7.39 -32.58 -5.42
CA ALA A 127 -8.50 -32.60 -4.47
C ALA A 127 -8.48 -31.39 -3.52
N PHE A 128 -7.30 -30.96 -3.07
CA PHE A 128 -7.14 -29.77 -2.24
C PHE A 128 -7.61 -28.50 -2.97
N TYR A 129 -7.07 -28.21 -4.15
CA TYR A 129 -7.45 -26.98 -4.89
C TYR A 129 -8.92 -26.99 -5.34
N ARG A 130 -9.45 -28.16 -5.73
CA ARG A 130 -10.88 -28.31 -6.03
C ARG A 130 -11.74 -28.02 -4.79
N ASP A 131 -11.33 -28.47 -3.60
CA ASP A 131 -12.07 -28.17 -2.37
C ASP A 131 -11.93 -26.70 -1.95
N VAL A 132 -10.79 -26.05 -2.19
CA VAL A 132 -10.61 -24.60 -1.98
C VAL A 132 -11.58 -23.82 -2.87
N ILE A 133 -11.63 -24.10 -4.18
CA ILE A 133 -12.56 -23.46 -5.12
C ILE A 133 -14.00 -23.68 -4.68
N ARG A 134 -14.37 -24.93 -4.39
CA ARG A 134 -15.72 -25.29 -3.93
C ARG A 134 -16.11 -24.55 -2.66
N ARG A 135 -15.23 -24.48 -1.66
CA ARG A 135 -15.53 -23.79 -0.38
C ARG A 135 -15.54 -22.28 -0.50
N SER A 136 -14.74 -21.72 -1.39
CA SER A 136 -14.78 -20.29 -1.73
C SER A 136 -16.14 -19.95 -2.35
N ASN A 137 -16.60 -20.78 -3.30
CA ASN A 137 -17.93 -20.66 -3.90
C ASN A 137 -19.05 -20.84 -2.85
N ASP A 138 -18.95 -21.83 -1.95
CA ASP A 138 -19.90 -22.05 -0.85
C ASP A 138 -19.95 -20.85 0.12
N ALA A 139 -18.83 -20.14 0.30
CA ALA A 139 -18.76 -18.89 1.06
C ALA A 139 -19.30 -17.69 0.26
N GLY A 140 -19.71 -17.87 -1.00
CA GLY A 140 -20.25 -16.82 -1.85
C GLY A 140 -19.19 -15.92 -2.46
N MET A 141 -18.02 -16.47 -2.77
CA MET A 141 -16.93 -15.82 -3.50
C MET A 141 -16.63 -16.58 -4.80
N ASP A 142 -16.47 -15.85 -5.90
CA ASP A 142 -15.85 -16.37 -7.12
C ASP A 142 -14.33 -16.49 -6.94
N ASN A 143 -13.60 -17.03 -7.93
CA ASN A 143 -12.16 -17.31 -7.80
C ASN A 143 -11.35 -16.71 -8.95
N ILE A 144 -10.18 -16.17 -8.61
CA ILE A 144 -9.08 -15.94 -9.55
C ILE A 144 -8.02 -16.98 -9.23
N CYS A 145 -7.64 -17.76 -10.24
CA CYS A 145 -6.71 -18.87 -10.10
C CYS A 145 -5.40 -18.54 -10.82
N THR A 146 -4.34 -18.34 -10.04
CA THR A 146 -3.00 -18.01 -10.55
C THR A 146 -2.16 -19.28 -10.70
N LEU A 147 -1.66 -19.56 -11.91
CA LEU A 147 -0.91 -20.78 -12.21
C LEU A 147 0.50 -20.81 -11.61
N TYR A 148 1.15 -19.64 -11.50
CA TYR A 148 2.53 -19.53 -11.03
C TYR A 148 2.75 -18.27 -10.20
N HIS A 149 3.28 -18.44 -8.99
CA HIS A 149 3.67 -17.34 -8.12
C HIS A 149 5.01 -17.67 -7.47
N TRP A 150 6.06 -17.59 -8.30
CA TRP A 150 7.47 -17.63 -7.90
C TRP A 150 7.95 -18.96 -7.31
N ASP A 151 7.10 -19.97 -7.25
CA ASP A 151 7.30 -21.22 -6.53
C ASP A 151 7.68 -22.39 -7.46
N LEU A 152 8.61 -22.12 -8.39
CA LEU A 152 9.08 -23.09 -9.38
C LEU A 152 9.50 -24.42 -8.71
N PRO A 153 9.12 -25.59 -9.26
CA PRO A 153 9.64 -26.87 -8.76
C PRO A 153 11.17 -26.90 -8.78
N GLN A 154 11.79 -27.20 -7.64
CA GLN A 154 13.25 -27.22 -7.52
C GLN A 154 13.89 -28.20 -8.52
N SER A 155 13.21 -29.29 -8.85
CA SER A 155 13.69 -30.27 -9.84
C SER A 155 13.93 -29.66 -11.22
N LEU A 156 13.11 -28.70 -11.65
CA LEU A 156 13.27 -28.01 -12.94
C LEU A 156 14.42 -26.99 -12.88
N GLN A 157 14.58 -26.34 -11.73
CA GLN A 157 15.72 -25.47 -11.46
C GLN A 157 17.03 -26.26 -11.52
N ASP A 158 17.11 -27.41 -10.85
CA ASP A 158 18.32 -28.24 -10.79
C ASP A 158 18.67 -28.88 -12.14
N GLU A 159 17.67 -29.30 -12.91
CA GLU A 159 17.91 -30.03 -14.17
C GLU A 159 18.47 -29.11 -15.27
N TYR A 160 17.95 -27.89 -15.39
CA TYR A 160 18.27 -27.03 -16.53
C TYR A 160 18.34 -25.53 -16.24
N GLY A 161 18.29 -25.12 -14.97
CA GLY A 161 18.36 -23.71 -14.58
C GLY A 161 17.02 -22.97 -14.62
N GLY A 162 15.89 -23.69 -14.63
CA GLY A 162 14.56 -23.10 -14.52
C GLY A 162 14.26 -22.07 -15.62
N TRP A 163 13.95 -20.84 -15.21
CA TRP A 163 13.53 -19.77 -16.11
C TRP A 163 14.62 -19.28 -17.06
N LEU A 164 15.89 -19.68 -16.88
CA LEU A 164 16.97 -19.34 -17.82
C LEU A 164 17.03 -20.26 -19.06
N SER A 165 16.13 -21.24 -19.16
CA SER A 165 16.14 -22.25 -20.22
C SER A 165 14.86 -22.23 -21.04
N PRO A 166 14.93 -22.38 -22.38
CA PRO A 166 13.73 -22.47 -23.22
C PRO A 166 12.86 -23.70 -22.91
N LYS A 167 13.42 -24.72 -22.23
CA LYS A 167 12.65 -25.90 -21.81
C LYS A 167 11.49 -25.55 -20.88
N ILE A 168 11.61 -24.48 -20.09
CA ILE A 168 10.55 -24.06 -19.16
C ILE A 168 9.24 -23.73 -19.88
N VAL A 169 9.31 -23.21 -21.11
CA VAL A 169 8.12 -22.89 -21.92
C VAL A 169 7.33 -24.17 -22.24
N THR A 170 8.04 -25.27 -22.50
CA THR A 170 7.40 -26.57 -22.79
C THR A 170 6.79 -27.18 -21.54
N ASP A 171 7.52 -27.13 -20.42
CA ASP A 171 7.07 -27.69 -19.15
C ASP A 171 5.89 -26.91 -18.58
N PHE A 172 5.95 -25.57 -18.64
CA PHE A 172 4.86 -24.70 -18.20
C PHE A 172 3.62 -24.86 -19.08
N ARG A 173 3.77 -25.02 -20.41
CA ARG A 173 2.65 -25.34 -21.31
C ARG A 173 1.97 -26.63 -20.90
N ALA A 174 2.73 -27.70 -20.66
CA ALA A 174 2.19 -29.00 -20.27
C ALA A 174 1.51 -28.94 -18.89
N TYR A 175 2.11 -28.23 -17.94
CA TYR A 175 1.54 -27.95 -16.63
C TYR A 175 0.20 -27.20 -16.75
N ALA A 176 0.17 -26.06 -17.44
CA ALA A 176 -1.03 -25.26 -17.64
C ALA A 176 -2.15 -26.06 -18.33
N SER A 177 -1.82 -26.79 -19.41
CA SER A 177 -2.76 -27.64 -20.14
C SER A 177 -3.41 -28.69 -19.23
N ALA A 178 -2.61 -29.36 -18.39
CA ALA A 178 -3.11 -30.34 -17.42
C ALA A 178 -4.00 -29.70 -16.33
N VAL A 179 -3.61 -28.54 -15.80
CA VAL A 179 -4.38 -27.82 -14.78
C VAL A 179 -5.71 -27.32 -15.36
N PHE A 180 -5.71 -26.71 -16.55
CA PHE A 180 -6.94 -26.27 -17.19
C PHE A 180 -7.86 -27.44 -17.52
N ALA A 181 -7.33 -28.58 -17.99
CA ALA A 181 -8.15 -29.77 -18.22
C ALA A 181 -8.84 -30.28 -16.94
N ALA A 182 -8.27 -30.02 -15.77
CA ALA A 182 -8.79 -30.47 -14.49
C ALA A 182 -9.69 -29.44 -13.78
N LEU A 183 -9.41 -28.14 -13.92
CA LEU A 183 -9.99 -27.05 -13.15
C LEU A 183 -10.50 -25.87 -13.99
N GLY A 184 -10.27 -25.86 -15.31
CA GLY A 184 -10.52 -24.72 -16.20
C GLY A 184 -11.95 -24.21 -16.20
N ASP A 185 -12.92 -25.11 -16.03
CA ASP A 185 -14.36 -24.78 -15.92
C ASP A 185 -14.78 -24.33 -14.51
N GLU A 186 -13.92 -24.51 -13.50
CA GLU A 186 -14.21 -24.20 -12.09
C GLU A 186 -13.76 -22.78 -11.70
N CYS A 187 -12.79 -22.19 -12.41
CA CYS A 187 -12.32 -20.81 -12.18
C CYS A 187 -12.76 -19.86 -13.31
N PRO A 188 -13.50 -18.78 -13.02
CA PRO A 188 -13.93 -17.81 -14.03
C PRO A 188 -12.80 -16.90 -14.54
N MET A 189 -11.72 -16.77 -13.78
CA MET A 189 -10.55 -15.97 -14.15
C MET A 189 -9.24 -16.70 -13.85
N TRP A 190 -8.33 -16.61 -14.79
CA TRP A 190 -7.01 -17.24 -14.73
C TRP A 190 -5.91 -16.21 -14.89
N VAL A 191 -4.88 -16.33 -14.07
CA VAL A 191 -3.63 -15.57 -14.21
C VAL A 191 -2.53 -16.57 -14.50
N THR A 192 -1.76 -16.36 -15.58
CA THR A 192 -0.67 -17.29 -15.90
C THR A 192 0.48 -17.18 -14.91
N MET A 193 0.85 -15.96 -14.53
CA MET A 193 1.95 -15.71 -13.60
C MET A 193 1.76 -14.37 -12.89
N ASN A 194 2.25 -14.34 -11.66
CA ASN A 194 2.39 -13.14 -10.85
C ASN A 194 3.76 -12.51 -11.10
N GLU A 195 3.79 -11.21 -11.40
CA GLU A 195 5.00 -10.38 -11.36
C GLU A 195 6.25 -11.00 -12.02
N PRO A 196 6.20 -11.28 -13.33
CA PRO A 196 7.34 -11.87 -14.03
C PRO A 196 8.60 -11.03 -13.97
N ARG A 197 8.45 -9.70 -13.91
CA ARG A 197 9.56 -8.78 -13.72
C ARG A 197 10.26 -9.03 -12.39
N THR A 198 9.51 -9.04 -11.29
CA THR A 198 10.05 -9.23 -9.94
C THR A 198 10.78 -10.55 -9.82
N PHE A 199 10.16 -11.69 -10.14
CA PHE A 199 10.85 -12.98 -9.94
C PHE A 199 12.07 -13.17 -10.86
N CYS A 200 12.10 -12.53 -12.04
CA CYS A 200 13.28 -12.56 -12.89
C CYS A 200 14.39 -11.64 -12.39
N THR A 201 14.04 -10.49 -11.83
CA THR A 201 15.01 -9.49 -11.32
C THR A 201 15.57 -9.93 -9.97
N GLU A 202 14.72 -10.35 -9.05
CA GLU A 202 15.11 -10.66 -7.68
C GLU A 202 15.56 -12.12 -7.52
N GLY A 203 15.19 -13.02 -8.44
CA GLY A 203 15.66 -14.41 -8.46
C GLY A 203 16.86 -14.68 -9.36
N TYR A 204 16.99 -13.93 -10.47
CA TYR A 204 18.00 -14.14 -11.54
C TYR A 204 18.64 -12.84 -12.03
N GLY A 205 18.66 -11.79 -11.20
CA GLY A 205 19.31 -10.51 -11.50
C GLY A 205 20.77 -10.45 -11.05
N THR A 206 21.31 -9.23 -11.08
CA THR A 206 22.71 -8.93 -10.70
C THR A 206 22.94 -8.89 -9.20
N ASP A 207 21.90 -8.69 -8.40
CA ASP A 207 21.94 -8.71 -6.95
C ASP A 207 20.65 -9.35 -6.41
N PRO A 208 20.48 -10.68 -6.57
CA PRO A 208 19.24 -11.35 -6.24
C PRO A 208 19.12 -11.59 -4.74
N ASP A 209 17.98 -11.18 -4.17
CA ASP A 209 17.61 -11.32 -2.76
C ASP A 209 16.42 -12.26 -2.54
N ASN A 210 15.87 -12.83 -3.62
CA ASN A 210 14.76 -13.77 -3.60
C ASN A 210 15.13 -15.10 -4.26
N ALA A 211 14.33 -16.15 -4.05
CA ALA A 211 14.60 -17.47 -4.62
C ALA A 211 14.59 -17.43 -6.17
N PRO A 212 15.51 -18.16 -6.84
CA PRO A 212 16.48 -19.10 -6.30
C PRO A 212 17.80 -18.47 -5.79
N GLY A 213 17.93 -17.15 -5.85
CA GLY A 213 19.13 -16.42 -5.41
C GLY A 213 20.33 -16.69 -6.29
N ILE A 214 20.14 -16.69 -7.62
CA ILE A 214 21.21 -16.99 -8.60
C ILE A 214 21.75 -15.69 -9.16
N GLU A 215 22.88 -15.24 -8.61
CA GLU A 215 23.61 -14.06 -9.11
C GLU A 215 23.94 -14.25 -10.59
N SER A 216 23.41 -13.35 -11.42
CA SER A 216 23.36 -13.48 -12.86
C SER A 216 23.59 -12.12 -13.54
N THR A 217 23.85 -12.14 -14.84
CA THR A 217 23.96 -10.90 -15.62
C THR A 217 22.58 -10.31 -15.92
N TYR A 218 22.49 -8.99 -16.16
CA TYR A 218 21.24 -8.38 -16.68
C TYR A 218 20.72 -9.13 -17.91
N LYS A 219 21.59 -9.67 -18.77
CA LYS A 219 21.17 -10.47 -19.94
C LYS A 219 20.40 -11.72 -19.52
N GLN A 220 20.83 -12.41 -18.47
CA GLN A 220 20.11 -13.57 -17.96
C GLN A 220 18.76 -13.19 -17.35
N GLN A 221 18.64 -12.06 -16.65
CA GLN A 221 17.37 -11.50 -16.22
C GLN A 221 16.41 -11.26 -17.42
N TYR A 222 16.88 -10.64 -18.51
CA TYR A 222 16.09 -10.50 -19.74
C TYR A 222 15.78 -11.84 -20.42
N THR A 223 16.63 -12.87 -20.23
CA THR A 223 16.39 -14.23 -20.74
C THR A 223 15.28 -14.92 -19.94
N CYS A 224 15.27 -14.77 -18.62
CA CYS A 224 14.18 -15.19 -17.74
C CYS A 224 12.86 -14.56 -18.20
N MET A 225 12.85 -13.24 -18.36
CA MET A 225 11.66 -12.50 -18.80
C MET A 225 11.17 -12.97 -20.18
N HIS A 226 12.09 -13.22 -21.11
CA HIS A 226 11.78 -13.73 -22.43
C HIS A 226 11.03 -15.07 -22.39
N TYR A 227 11.54 -16.04 -21.63
CA TYR A 227 10.90 -17.34 -21.52
C TYR A 227 9.63 -17.31 -20.66
N ALA A 228 9.54 -16.42 -19.67
CA ALA A 228 8.30 -16.18 -18.92
C ALA A 228 7.17 -15.70 -19.84
N LEU A 229 7.43 -14.70 -20.70
CA LEU A 229 6.44 -14.22 -21.67
C LEU A 229 6.02 -15.29 -22.68
N LEU A 230 6.97 -16.09 -23.18
CA LEU A 230 6.63 -17.20 -24.08
C LEU A 230 5.83 -18.30 -23.37
N ALA A 231 6.12 -18.57 -22.09
CA ALA A 231 5.35 -19.50 -21.27
C ALA A 231 3.92 -18.99 -21.02
N HIS A 232 3.75 -17.68 -20.77
CA HIS A 232 2.44 -17.03 -20.72
C HIS A 232 1.67 -17.24 -22.03
N ALA A 233 2.24 -16.89 -23.19
CA ALA A 233 1.58 -17.06 -24.48
C ALA A 233 1.22 -18.54 -24.76
N ALA A 234 2.09 -19.47 -24.37
CA ALA A 234 1.83 -20.89 -24.48
C ALA A 234 0.66 -21.36 -23.60
N ALA A 235 0.55 -20.89 -22.36
CA ALA A 235 -0.58 -21.21 -21.50
C ALA A 235 -1.89 -20.61 -22.03
N VAL A 236 -1.88 -19.37 -22.53
CA VAL A 236 -3.05 -18.73 -23.15
C VAL A 236 -3.53 -19.51 -24.38
N ASP A 237 -2.62 -20.00 -25.21
CA ASP A 237 -2.92 -20.87 -26.34
C ASP A 237 -3.60 -22.17 -25.90
N GLU A 238 -3.12 -22.85 -24.85
CA GLU A 238 -3.76 -24.04 -24.28
C GLU A 238 -5.15 -23.74 -23.71
N PHE A 239 -5.31 -22.61 -23.01
CA PHE A 239 -6.59 -22.17 -22.47
C PHE A 239 -7.63 -21.95 -23.59
N ARG A 240 -7.25 -21.20 -24.64
CA ARG A 240 -8.13 -20.91 -25.77
C ARG A 240 -8.46 -22.16 -26.59
N LYS A 241 -7.49 -23.07 -26.79
CA LYS A 241 -7.70 -24.36 -27.47
C LYS A 241 -8.65 -25.28 -26.71
N GLY A 242 -8.59 -25.26 -25.38
CA GLY A 242 -9.50 -26.02 -24.53
C GLY A 242 -10.95 -25.50 -24.57
N GLY A 243 -11.17 -24.28 -25.06
CA GLY A 243 -12.51 -23.70 -25.18
C GLY A 243 -13.12 -23.32 -23.83
N TYR A 244 -12.29 -23.10 -22.80
CA TYR A 244 -12.75 -22.66 -21.49
C TYR A 244 -13.37 -21.26 -21.58
N LYS A 245 -14.42 -21.02 -20.78
CA LYS A 245 -15.24 -19.80 -20.89
C LYS A 245 -14.73 -18.62 -20.06
N GLY A 246 -13.80 -18.88 -19.14
CA GLY A 246 -13.23 -17.85 -18.27
C GLY A 246 -12.38 -16.84 -19.05
N LYS A 247 -11.89 -15.82 -18.34
CA LYS A 247 -10.90 -14.87 -18.87
C LYS A 247 -9.51 -15.28 -18.44
N ILE A 248 -8.50 -15.05 -19.27
CA ILE A 248 -7.10 -15.29 -18.92
C ILE A 248 -6.26 -14.03 -19.08
N GLY A 249 -5.36 -13.80 -18.12
CA GLY A 249 -4.49 -12.65 -18.08
C GLY A 249 -3.17 -12.95 -17.39
N ILE A 250 -2.48 -11.87 -17.04
CA ILE A 250 -1.21 -11.87 -16.31
C ILE A 250 -1.24 -10.69 -15.35
N LYS A 251 -0.56 -10.80 -14.22
CA LYS A 251 -0.34 -9.69 -13.31
C LYS A 251 1.06 -9.13 -13.51
N VAL A 252 1.15 -7.82 -13.64
CA VAL A 252 2.40 -7.07 -13.84
C VAL A 252 2.55 -6.07 -12.71
N ASP A 253 3.77 -5.97 -12.21
CA ASP A 253 4.15 -5.07 -11.14
C ASP A 253 4.94 -3.87 -11.64
N GLY A 254 5.23 -2.98 -10.71
CA GLY A 254 6.02 -1.79 -10.90
C GLY A 254 5.32 -0.57 -10.32
N GLY A 255 5.73 0.59 -10.82
CA GLY A 255 5.22 1.87 -10.39
C GLY A 255 5.30 2.91 -11.48
N VAL A 256 4.62 4.03 -11.27
CA VAL A 256 4.76 5.15 -12.19
C VAL A 256 6.09 5.85 -11.92
N SER A 257 6.97 5.85 -12.91
CA SER A 257 8.20 6.65 -12.91
C SER A 257 7.89 8.08 -13.33
N LEU A 258 8.01 9.01 -12.39
CA LEU A 258 7.76 10.43 -12.57
C LEU A 258 9.07 11.18 -12.87
N PRO A 259 9.07 12.20 -13.76
CA PRO A 259 10.26 13.02 -13.97
C PRO A 259 10.61 13.78 -12.69
N LEU A 260 11.90 13.78 -12.32
CA LEU A 260 12.40 14.46 -11.12
C LEU A 260 12.10 15.97 -11.16
N ASP A 261 12.34 16.61 -12.30
CA ASP A 261 11.84 17.93 -12.66
C ASP A 261 10.82 17.82 -13.82
N PRO A 262 9.53 18.10 -13.59
CA PRO A 262 8.50 18.00 -14.62
C PRO A 262 8.69 18.99 -15.77
N ASP A 263 9.46 20.06 -15.61
CA ASP A 263 9.75 21.04 -16.66
C ASP A 263 11.02 20.68 -17.47
N SER A 264 11.77 19.66 -17.04
CA SER A 264 12.98 19.18 -17.70
C SER A 264 12.65 18.14 -18.77
N ALA A 265 12.86 18.49 -20.04
CA ALA A 265 12.72 17.54 -21.15
C ALA A 265 13.61 16.30 -21.01
N ALA A 266 14.76 16.43 -20.32
CA ALA A 266 15.67 15.31 -20.08
C ALA A 266 15.09 14.33 -19.04
N ASP A 267 14.46 14.84 -17.98
CA ASP A 267 13.81 14.03 -16.95
C ASP A 267 12.52 13.40 -17.48
N GLN A 268 11.75 14.11 -18.30
CA GLN A 268 10.59 13.55 -19.00
C GLN A 268 11.00 12.37 -19.90
N ALA A 269 12.06 12.53 -20.69
CA ALA A 269 12.57 11.45 -21.51
C ALA A 269 13.13 10.28 -20.67
N ALA A 270 13.69 10.56 -19.49
CA ALA A 270 14.11 9.53 -18.54
C ALA A 270 12.91 8.79 -17.95
N ALA A 271 11.84 9.47 -17.58
CA ALA A 271 10.60 8.89 -17.09
C ALA A 271 9.97 7.92 -18.11
N VAL A 272 9.92 8.29 -19.39
CA VAL A 272 9.45 7.39 -20.44
C VAL A 272 10.32 6.14 -20.56
N ARG A 273 11.65 6.30 -20.58
CA ARG A 273 12.55 5.14 -20.61
C ARG A 273 12.40 4.28 -19.37
N ALA A 274 12.28 4.89 -18.19
CA ALA A 274 12.08 4.17 -16.94
C ALA A 274 10.81 3.35 -16.98
N MET A 275 9.69 3.92 -17.46
CA MET A 275 8.45 3.16 -17.66
C MET A 275 8.63 2.00 -18.64
N ASP A 276 9.43 2.16 -19.70
CA ASP A 276 9.68 1.08 -20.65
C ASP A 276 10.44 -0.12 -20.03
N PHE A 277 11.34 0.14 -19.07
CA PHE A 277 12.11 -0.88 -18.36
C PHE A 277 11.44 -1.38 -17.08
N GLU A 278 10.57 -0.58 -16.47
CA GLU A 278 9.84 -0.94 -15.26
C GLU A 278 8.56 -1.72 -15.60
N VAL A 279 7.80 -1.30 -16.61
CA VAL A 279 6.47 -1.89 -16.95
C VAL A 279 6.34 -2.19 -18.44
N GLY A 280 7.18 -1.61 -19.29
CA GLY A 280 7.03 -1.75 -20.73
C GLY A 280 7.52 -3.10 -21.25
N TRP A 281 8.60 -3.64 -20.70
CA TRP A 281 9.23 -4.86 -21.21
C TRP A 281 8.42 -6.14 -20.98
N ASP A 282 7.49 -6.15 -20.03
CA ASP A 282 6.54 -7.21 -19.78
C ASP A 282 5.15 -6.89 -20.37
N ALA A 283 4.66 -5.65 -20.26
CA ALA A 283 3.36 -5.27 -20.81
C ALA A 283 3.34 -5.10 -22.34
N SER A 284 4.32 -4.39 -22.93
CA SER A 284 4.31 -4.08 -24.37
C SER A 284 4.20 -5.32 -25.27
N PRO A 285 4.91 -6.44 -25.01
CA PRO A 285 4.76 -7.65 -25.82
C PRO A 285 3.32 -8.15 -25.90
N LEU A 286 2.53 -7.97 -24.84
CA LEU A 286 1.14 -8.42 -24.75
C LEU A 286 0.18 -7.61 -25.64
N TYR A 287 0.50 -6.33 -25.90
CA TYR A 287 -0.35 -5.42 -26.68
C TYR A 287 0.17 -5.16 -28.10
N THR A 288 1.49 -5.10 -28.26
CA THR A 288 2.14 -4.76 -29.53
C THR A 288 2.75 -5.97 -30.23
N GLY A 289 3.04 -7.03 -29.47
CA GLY A 289 3.77 -8.21 -29.93
C GLY A 289 5.30 -8.11 -29.80
N ASP A 290 5.85 -7.01 -29.26
CA ASP A 290 7.30 -6.88 -29.07
C ASP A 290 7.64 -6.00 -27.85
N TYR A 291 8.90 -6.05 -27.44
CA TYR A 291 9.45 -5.17 -26.41
C TYR A 291 9.40 -3.69 -26.83
N PRO A 292 9.42 -2.74 -25.88
CA PRO A 292 9.50 -1.32 -26.19
C PRO A 292 10.73 -0.96 -27.02
N ALA A 293 10.61 0.08 -27.85
CA ALA A 293 11.69 0.48 -28.76
C ALA A 293 12.97 0.90 -28.01
N SER A 294 12.85 1.54 -26.84
CA SER A 294 13.97 1.92 -25.98
C SER A 294 14.73 0.71 -25.44
N VAL A 295 14.01 -0.32 -24.98
CA VAL A 295 14.55 -1.59 -24.50
C VAL A 295 15.31 -2.30 -25.62
N ILE A 296 14.76 -2.32 -26.84
CA ILE A 296 15.44 -2.87 -28.02
C ILE A 296 16.71 -2.07 -28.35
N ALA A 297 16.61 -0.74 -28.40
CA ALA A 297 17.71 0.15 -28.76
C ALA A 297 18.86 0.13 -27.74
N SER A 298 18.59 -0.23 -26.48
CA SER A 298 19.61 -0.33 -25.43
C SER A 298 20.67 -1.42 -25.70
N GLY A 299 20.34 -2.43 -26.52
CA GLY A 299 21.19 -3.60 -26.73
C GLY A 299 21.26 -4.56 -25.54
N ALA A 300 20.38 -4.40 -24.54
CA ALA A 300 20.34 -5.24 -23.35
C ALA A 300 19.76 -6.64 -23.59
N LEU A 301 18.83 -6.74 -24.54
CA LEU A 301 18.11 -7.98 -24.86
C LEU A 301 19.05 -9.01 -25.50
N PRO A 302 19.29 -10.18 -24.88
CA PRO A 302 20.05 -11.25 -25.51
C PRO A 302 19.25 -12.00 -26.58
N LEU A 303 17.92 -11.97 -26.48
CA LEU A 303 16.98 -12.68 -27.34
C LEU A 303 15.94 -11.72 -27.90
N ARG A 304 15.42 -12.05 -29.09
CA ARG A 304 14.36 -11.30 -29.77
C ARG A 304 13.29 -12.28 -30.19
N PHE A 305 12.03 -11.87 -30.06
CA PHE A 305 10.91 -12.69 -30.51
C PHE A 305 10.94 -12.88 -32.03
N SER A 306 10.84 -14.12 -32.46
CA SER A 306 10.54 -14.50 -33.84
C SER A 306 9.16 -14.00 -34.26
N PRO A 307 8.86 -13.90 -35.57
CA PRO A 307 7.54 -13.46 -36.03
C PRO A 307 6.36 -14.26 -35.46
N ALA A 308 6.53 -15.57 -35.26
CA ALA A 308 5.50 -16.42 -34.66
C ALA A 308 5.30 -16.13 -33.17
N GLU A 309 6.38 -15.92 -32.43
CA GLU A 309 6.32 -15.57 -31.01
C GLU A 309 5.65 -14.21 -30.80
N LYS A 310 5.99 -13.20 -31.61
CA LYS A 310 5.32 -11.88 -31.60
C LYS A 310 3.82 -12.00 -31.81
N ALA A 311 3.41 -12.85 -32.76
CA ALA A 311 2.00 -13.09 -33.05
C ALA A 311 1.28 -13.82 -31.90
N SER A 312 1.97 -14.72 -31.19
CA SER A 312 1.41 -15.43 -30.03
C SER A 312 1.25 -14.55 -28.78
N LEU A 313 2.12 -13.55 -28.61
CA LEU A 313 2.09 -12.61 -27.48
C LEU A 313 1.04 -11.51 -27.68
N LYS A 314 0.91 -11.00 -28.91
CA LYS A 314 -0.02 -9.91 -29.18
C LYS A 314 -1.47 -10.33 -28.92
N GLY A 315 -2.13 -9.68 -27.97
CA GLY A 315 -3.49 -9.98 -27.57
C GLY A 315 -3.61 -11.26 -26.74
N SER A 316 -2.54 -11.69 -26.05
CA SER A 316 -2.56 -12.83 -25.14
C SER A 316 -3.15 -12.52 -23.75
N VAL A 317 -3.86 -11.40 -23.60
CA VAL A 317 -4.53 -10.99 -22.36
C VAL A 317 -5.98 -10.58 -22.62
N ASP A 318 -6.90 -11.10 -21.82
CA ASP A 318 -8.30 -10.65 -21.77
C ASP A 318 -8.51 -9.57 -20.68
N PHE A 319 -7.56 -9.49 -19.74
CA PHE A 319 -7.42 -8.46 -18.70
C PHE A 319 -5.95 -8.35 -18.29
N ILE A 320 -5.57 -7.20 -17.74
CA ILE A 320 -4.27 -6.99 -17.12
C ILE A 320 -4.45 -6.73 -15.62
N GLY A 321 -3.73 -7.46 -14.79
CA GLY A 321 -3.60 -7.18 -13.36
C GLY A 321 -2.45 -6.23 -13.10
N LEU A 322 -2.68 -5.15 -12.34
CA LEU A 322 -1.66 -4.22 -11.89
C LEU A 322 -1.38 -4.43 -10.40
N ASP A 323 -0.16 -4.86 -10.09
CA ASP A 323 0.36 -5.04 -8.73
C ASP A 323 1.17 -3.79 -8.36
N PHE A 324 0.44 -2.67 -8.22
CA PHE A 324 1.02 -1.33 -8.18
C PHE A 324 0.96 -0.79 -6.75
N TYR A 325 2.13 -0.70 -6.12
CA TYR A 325 2.28 -0.31 -4.72
C TYR A 325 2.83 1.11 -4.57
N THR A 326 3.86 1.48 -5.32
CA THR A 326 4.56 2.76 -5.17
C THR A 326 4.84 3.44 -6.51
N SER A 327 5.43 4.62 -6.46
CA SER A 327 5.95 5.37 -7.61
C SER A 327 7.37 5.83 -7.28
N GLN A 328 8.11 6.34 -8.27
CA GLN A 328 9.46 6.86 -8.05
C GLN A 328 9.73 8.12 -8.88
N TRP A 329 10.63 8.98 -8.39
CA TRP A 329 11.18 10.07 -9.19
C TRP A 329 12.38 9.58 -9.98
N VAL A 330 12.52 10.01 -11.23
CA VAL A 330 13.65 9.62 -12.09
C VAL A 330 14.25 10.79 -12.86
N THR A 331 15.55 10.74 -13.06
CA THR A 331 16.34 11.70 -13.86
C THR A 331 17.39 10.90 -14.67
N PRO A 332 17.87 11.37 -15.83
CA PRO A 332 18.86 10.60 -16.57
C PRO A 332 20.18 10.54 -15.81
N THR A 333 20.79 9.34 -15.75
CA THR A 333 22.14 9.20 -15.21
C THR A 333 23.12 10.01 -16.06
N LYS A 334 24.03 10.76 -15.41
CA LYS A 334 25.02 11.60 -16.12
C LYS A 334 25.94 10.82 -17.07
N HIS A 335 26.30 9.59 -16.70
CA HIS A 335 27.15 8.71 -17.48
C HIS A 335 26.63 7.26 -17.40
N CYS A 336 26.09 6.75 -18.51
CA CYS A 336 25.65 5.37 -18.62
C CYS A 336 26.48 4.63 -19.67
N THR A 337 27.06 3.51 -19.25
CA THR A 337 27.82 2.57 -20.07
C THR A 337 27.35 1.15 -19.73
N GLN A 338 27.70 0.14 -20.53
CA GLN A 338 27.29 -1.24 -20.24
C GLN A 338 27.84 -1.81 -18.92
N SER A 339 28.82 -1.13 -18.30
CA SER A 339 29.35 -1.46 -16.98
C SER A 339 28.80 -0.58 -15.85
N SER A 340 27.87 0.33 -16.15
CA SER A 340 27.20 1.15 -15.14
C SER A 340 26.13 0.32 -14.44
N ASP A 341 25.97 0.51 -13.13
CA ASP A 341 24.93 -0.16 -12.34
C ASP A 341 23.51 0.21 -12.81
N THR A 342 23.35 1.41 -13.39
CA THR A 342 22.07 1.88 -13.95
C THR A 342 21.80 1.40 -15.37
N PHE A 343 22.73 0.66 -16.00
CA PHE A 343 22.49 0.07 -17.32
C PHE A 343 21.58 -1.17 -17.18
N PRO A 344 20.56 -1.35 -18.04
CA PRO A 344 20.33 -0.65 -19.32
C PRO A 344 19.37 0.54 -19.32
N GLU A 345 18.71 0.82 -18.20
CA GLU A 345 17.69 1.85 -18.09
C GLU A 345 18.28 3.28 -18.20
N CYS A 346 19.51 3.44 -17.68
CA CYS A 346 20.28 4.68 -17.67
C CYS A 346 19.57 5.86 -16.99
N VAL A 347 18.91 5.58 -15.87
CA VAL A 347 18.27 6.57 -15.01
C VAL A 347 18.74 6.41 -13.57
N ASP A 348 18.71 7.51 -12.83
CA ASP A 348 18.83 7.49 -11.37
C ASP A 348 17.41 7.62 -10.80
N SER A 349 17.02 6.69 -9.93
CA SER A 349 15.70 6.67 -9.29
C SER A 349 15.76 7.08 -7.82
N TYR A 350 14.69 7.73 -7.35
CA TYR A 350 14.62 8.27 -6.01
C TYR A 350 13.21 8.13 -5.41
N GLN A 351 13.18 7.62 -4.18
CA GLN A 351 12.00 7.69 -3.31
C GLN A 351 11.92 9.05 -2.58
N GLN A 352 13.07 9.66 -2.29
CA GLN A 352 13.18 11.03 -1.78
C GLN A 352 13.81 11.94 -2.83
N ASN A 353 13.11 12.99 -3.22
CA ASN A 353 13.62 13.96 -4.19
C ASN A 353 14.89 14.64 -3.64
N PRO A 354 16.07 14.49 -4.28
CA PRO A 354 17.33 15.00 -3.76
C PRO A 354 17.45 16.54 -3.75
N HIS A 355 16.56 17.25 -4.46
CA HIS A 355 16.57 18.71 -4.53
C HIS A 355 15.64 19.34 -3.47
N THR A 356 14.47 18.76 -3.28
CA THR A 356 13.45 19.28 -2.35
C THR A 356 13.47 18.61 -0.99
N LEU A 357 14.11 17.43 -0.90
CA LEU A 357 14.11 16.54 0.26
C LEU A 357 12.71 16.05 0.65
N LEU A 358 11.76 16.10 -0.30
CA LEU A 358 10.42 15.56 -0.13
C LEU A 358 10.38 14.11 -0.62
N ASP A 359 9.84 13.23 0.21
CA ASP A 359 9.53 11.86 -0.18
C ASP A 359 8.37 11.87 -1.19
N ILE A 360 8.36 10.89 -2.10
CA ILE A 360 7.26 10.70 -3.06
C ILE A 360 5.95 10.36 -2.36
N GLY A 361 6.03 9.74 -1.18
CA GLY A 361 4.93 9.33 -0.34
C GLY A 361 5.38 9.11 1.09
N ARG A 362 4.46 8.71 1.98
CA ARG A 362 4.85 8.34 3.35
C ARG A 362 5.52 6.95 3.34
N PRO A 363 6.69 6.75 3.96
CA PRO A 363 7.33 5.44 4.03
C PRO A 363 6.48 4.43 4.82
N THR A 364 6.54 3.17 4.40
CA THR A 364 5.89 2.04 5.07
C THR A 364 6.92 1.14 5.76
N ALA A 365 6.54 -0.06 6.21
CA ALA A 365 7.46 -1.01 6.84
C ALA A 365 8.51 -1.57 5.86
N SER A 366 8.16 -1.67 4.57
CA SER A 366 9.09 -2.04 3.50
C SER A 366 9.76 -0.79 2.96
N ASP A 367 11.07 -0.84 2.79
CA ASP A 367 11.90 0.29 2.37
C ASP A 367 11.68 0.72 0.92
N TRP A 368 11.14 -0.16 0.09
CA TRP A 368 10.73 0.12 -1.28
C TRP A 368 9.32 0.73 -1.40
N ASN A 369 8.44 0.57 -0.40
CA ASN A 369 7.02 0.88 -0.51
C ASN A 369 6.64 2.22 0.17
N PHE A 370 6.10 3.17 -0.62
CA PHE A 370 5.71 4.51 -0.18
C PHE A 370 4.25 4.83 -0.55
N ASP A 371 3.54 5.47 0.38
CA ASP A 371 2.13 5.88 0.25
C ASP A 371 2.00 7.08 -0.71
N ALA A 372 1.93 6.77 -2.01
CA ALA A 372 1.75 7.73 -3.11
C ALA A 372 0.58 7.34 -4.06
N PRO A 373 -0.62 7.02 -3.55
CA PRO A 373 -1.65 6.28 -4.29
C PRO A 373 -2.19 7.01 -5.51
N HIS A 374 -2.20 8.35 -5.55
CA HIS A 374 -2.61 9.08 -6.75
C HIS A 374 -1.60 8.93 -7.89
N ALA A 375 -0.30 9.06 -7.59
CA ALA A 375 0.76 8.85 -8.58
C ALA A 375 0.76 7.39 -9.06
N THR A 376 0.62 6.45 -8.13
CA THR A 376 0.69 5.02 -8.41
C THR A 376 -0.57 4.46 -9.07
N ILE A 377 -1.72 4.50 -8.37
CA ILE A 377 -2.93 3.80 -8.78
C ILE A 377 -3.61 4.53 -9.94
N TYR A 378 -3.93 5.82 -9.77
CA TYR A 378 -4.57 6.58 -10.85
C TYR A 378 -3.60 6.73 -12.04
N GLY A 379 -2.33 7.04 -11.79
CA GLY A 379 -1.31 7.15 -12.84
C GLY A 379 -1.11 5.83 -13.60
N GLY A 380 -1.06 4.69 -12.92
CA GLY A 380 -0.93 3.37 -13.55
C GLY A 380 -2.14 3.00 -14.42
N ILE A 381 -3.36 3.17 -13.90
CA ILE A 381 -4.59 2.94 -14.69
C ILE A 381 -4.60 3.82 -15.94
N LYS A 382 -4.28 5.12 -15.78
CA LYS A 382 -4.23 6.07 -16.89
C LYS A 382 -3.15 5.71 -17.91
N TYR A 383 -1.96 5.32 -17.46
CA TYR A 383 -0.87 4.89 -18.32
C TYR A 383 -1.26 3.68 -19.18
N PHE A 384 -1.84 2.63 -18.59
CA PHE A 384 -2.29 1.46 -19.38
C PHE A 384 -3.43 1.79 -20.34
N ALA A 385 -4.39 2.61 -19.91
CA ALA A 385 -5.49 3.05 -20.77
C ALA A 385 -4.99 3.86 -21.98
N GLN A 386 -3.97 4.71 -21.82
CA GLN A 386 -3.47 5.60 -22.87
C GLN A 386 -2.39 4.97 -23.75
N THR A 387 -1.43 4.25 -23.15
CA THR A 387 -0.28 3.68 -23.86
C THR A 387 -0.68 2.41 -24.62
N TYR A 388 -1.50 1.57 -24.01
CA TYR A 388 -1.85 0.25 -24.54
C TYR A 388 -3.30 0.13 -25.01
N ASN A 389 -4.12 1.17 -24.83
CA ASN A 389 -5.58 1.10 -25.02
C ASN A 389 -6.19 -0.09 -24.26
N ALA A 390 -5.65 -0.39 -23.07
CA ALA A 390 -6.15 -1.48 -22.25
C ALA A 390 -7.61 -1.21 -21.87
N THR A 391 -8.51 -2.18 -22.06
CA THR A 391 -9.95 -2.02 -21.84
C THR A 391 -10.46 -2.74 -20.59
N ASN A 392 -9.57 -3.45 -19.88
CA ASN A 392 -9.92 -4.27 -18.72
C ASN A 392 -8.74 -4.31 -17.76
N ILE A 393 -8.70 -3.35 -16.83
CA ILE A 393 -7.63 -3.14 -15.87
C ILE A 393 -8.12 -3.52 -14.48
N LEU A 394 -7.45 -4.47 -13.86
CA LEU A 394 -7.67 -4.91 -12.49
C LEU A 394 -6.52 -4.36 -11.63
N ILE A 395 -6.80 -3.64 -10.55
CA ILE A 395 -5.77 -3.47 -9.49
C ILE A 395 -5.74 -4.81 -8.75
N SER A 396 -4.78 -5.66 -9.10
CA SER A 396 -4.71 -7.04 -8.61
C SER A 396 -3.99 -7.15 -7.28
N GLU A 397 -3.07 -6.23 -6.99
CA GLU A 397 -2.42 -6.12 -5.70
C GLU A 397 -2.05 -4.67 -5.39
N THR A 398 -2.26 -4.27 -4.13
CA THR A 398 -1.71 -3.07 -3.52
C THR A 398 -1.99 -3.14 -2.02
N GLY A 399 -1.11 -2.57 -1.20
CA GLY A 399 -1.21 -2.66 0.25
C GLY A 399 0.02 -2.07 0.95
N MET A 400 0.05 -2.19 2.28
CA MET A 400 1.20 -1.73 3.06
C MET A 400 1.42 -2.53 4.34
N GLY A 401 2.70 -2.66 4.72
CA GLY A 401 3.12 -3.04 6.06
C GLY A 401 3.18 -1.83 6.99
N VAL A 402 2.55 -1.90 8.17
CA VAL A 402 2.63 -0.82 9.18
C VAL A 402 4.00 -0.84 9.83
N VAL A 403 4.65 0.32 9.90
CA VAL A 403 6.00 0.46 10.47
C VAL A 403 6.04 -0.07 11.90
N ASN A 404 6.95 -1.01 12.16
CA ASN A 404 7.14 -1.66 13.47
C ASN A 404 5.89 -2.39 14.02
N GLU A 405 4.95 -2.84 13.18
CA GLU A 405 3.70 -3.50 13.62
C GLU A 405 3.97 -4.71 14.54
N THR A 406 5.07 -5.44 14.33
CA THR A 406 5.47 -6.59 15.16
C THR A 406 5.80 -6.26 16.62
N ASN A 407 6.04 -4.99 16.93
CA ASN A 407 6.30 -4.52 18.29
C ASN A 407 5.03 -4.06 19.01
N PHE A 408 3.88 -4.00 18.33
CA PHE A 408 2.64 -3.51 18.89
C PHE A 408 1.90 -4.59 19.68
N PRO A 409 1.20 -4.23 20.79
CA PRO A 409 0.25 -5.13 21.40
C PRO A 409 -0.92 -5.40 20.44
N LEU A 410 -1.56 -6.58 20.55
CA LEU A 410 -2.59 -7.01 19.61
C LEU A 410 -3.70 -5.97 19.38
N ASN A 411 -4.16 -5.27 20.43
CA ASN A 411 -5.20 -4.25 20.25
C ASN A 411 -4.78 -3.10 19.31
N GLN A 412 -3.49 -2.73 19.30
CA GLN A 412 -2.96 -1.72 18.39
C GLN A 412 -2.75 -2.28 16.98
N VAL A 413 -2.35 -3.55 16.85
CA VAL A 413 -2.28 -4.25 15.54
C VAL A 413 -3.66 -4.30 14.87
N LEU A 414 -4.72 -4.50 15.65
CA LEU A 414 -6.09 -4.52 15.14
C LEU A 414 -6.64 -3.13 14.84
N GLU A 415 -6.13 -2.06 15.46
CA GLU A 415 -6.48 -0.67 15.22
C GLU A 415 -5.50 -0.01 14.23
N ASP A 416 -5.34 -0.62 13.06
CA ASP A 416 -4.37 -0.28 12.03
C ASP A 416 -4.74 0.96 11.20
N VAL A 417 -4.81 2.12 11.87
CA VAL A 417 -5.21 3.41 11.27
C VAL A 417 -4.33 3.86 10.10
N ASP A 418 -3.06 3.47 10.08
CA ASP A 418 -2.14 3.77 8.98
C ASP A 418 -2.55 3.04 7.70
N ARG A 419 -2.91 1.75 7.80
CA ARG A 419 -3.41 0.95 6.67
C ARG A 419 -4.76 1.47 6.17
N ILE A 420 -5.61 2.00 7.07
CA ILE A 420 -6.83 2.70 6.67
C ILE A 420 -6.52 3.98 5.87
N ALA A 421 -5.50 4.74 6.28
CA ALA A 421 -5.09 5.95 5.56
C ALA A 421 -4.60 5.63 4.14
N TRP A 422 -3.77 4.59 3.99
CA TRP A 422 -3.35 4.05 2.70
C TRP A 422 -4.55 3.74 1.80
N TYR A 423 -5.46 2.88 2.28
CA TYR A 423 -6.61 2.48 1.47
C TYR A 423 -7.56 3.64 1.17
N ARG A 424 -7.67 4.65 2.03
CA ARG A 424 -8.43 5.87 1.69
C ARG A 424 -7.81 6.58 0.49
N GLY A 425 -6.49 6.68 0.43
CA GLY A 425 -5.78 7.25 -0.71
C GLY A 425 -5.98 6.42 -1.99
N VAL A 426 -5.83 5.10 -1.91
CA VAL A 426 -6.09 4.17 -3.03
C VAL A 426 -7.52 4.31 -3.55
N LEU A 427 -8.52 4.27 -2.67
CA LEU A 427 -9.93 4.41 -3.04
C LEU A 427 -10.23 5.79 -3.64
N THR A 428 -9.56 6.84 -3.20
CA THR A 428 -9.67 8.18 -3.80
C THR A 428 -9.12 8.21 -5.22
N ALA A 429 -7.96 7.60 -5.46
CA ALA A 429 -7.36 7.49 -6.78
C ALA A 429 -8.23 6.65 -7.74
N MET A 430 -8.76 5.52 -7.26
CA MET A 430 -9.72 4.70 -8.01
C MET A 430 -11.00 5.48 -8.35
N LYS A 431 -11.51 6.28 -7.41
CA LYS A 431 -12.74 7.05 -7.62
C LYS A 431 -12.58 8.04 -8.75
N GLN A 432 -11.44 8.72 -8.81
CA GLN A 432 -11.11 9.61 -9.93
C GLN A 432 -11.05 8.84 -11.26
N ALA A 433 -10.37 7.69 -11.29
CA ALA A 433 -10.32 6.85 -12.50
C ALA A 433 -11.72 6.44 -12.98
N VAL A 434 -12.61 6.03 -12.06
CA VAL A 434 -14.01 5.69 -12.38
C VAL A 434 -14.78 6.90 -12.90
N GLN A 435 -14.62 8.07 -12.28
CA GLN A 435 -15.30 9.31 -12.70
C GLN A 435 -14.87 9.78 -14.08
N GLU A 436 -13.60 9.57 -14.45
CA GLU A 436 -13.06 9.86 -15.78
C GLU A 436 -13.39 8.77 -16.82
N GLY A 437 -14.06 7.68 -16.41
CA GLY A 437 -14.44 6.58 -17.30
C GLY A 437 -13.26 5.69 -17.71
N LEU A 438 -12.17 5.67 -16.92
CA LEU A 438 -11.06 4.75 -17.15
C LEU A 438 -11.51 3.29 -16.92
N PRO A 439 -10.90 2.31 -17.61
CA PRO A 439 -11.41 0.94 -17.68
C PRO A 439 -11.00 0.08 -16.47
N LEU A 440 -11.24 0.61 -15.26
CA LEU A 440 -11.02 -0.09 -13.99
C LEU A 440 -12.16 -1.10 -13.75
N THR A 441 -11.82 -2.38 -13.72
CA THR A 441 -12.78 -3.49 -13.60
C THR A 441 -12.71 -4.22 -12.26
N GLY A 442 -11.71 -3.93 -11.43
CA GLY A 442 -11.68 -4.48 -10.08
C GLY A 442 -10.58 -3.95 -9.19
N PHE A 443 -10.66 -4.35 -7.93
CA PHE A 443 -9.74 -4.02 -6.86
C PHE A 443 -9.55 -5.21 -5.92
N ILE A 444 -8.30 -5.62 -5.76
CA ILE A 444 -7.88 -6.76 -4.94
C ILE A 444 -6.71 -6.29 -4.07
N PRO A 445 -6.95 -5.98 -2.78
CA PRO A 445 -5.89 -5.64 -1.85
C PRO A 445 -4.98 -6.83 -1.56
N TRP A 446 -3.69 -6.54 -1.46
CA TRP A 446 -2.70 -7.43 -0.85
C TRP A 446 -2.60 -7.10 0.65
N SER A 447 -3.04 -7.96 1.55
CA SER A 447 -3.52 -9.34 1.34
C SER A 447 -4.66 -9.72 2.28
N CYS A 448 -5.29 -10.87 2.04
CA CYS A 448 -6.34 -11.36 2.93
C CYS A 448 -5.83 -11.54 4.37
N LEU A 449 -4.63 -12.12 4.55
CA LEU A 449 -4.01 -12.47 5.83
C LEU A 449 -2.61 -11.84 5.95
N ASP A 450 -2.16 -11.55 7.18
CA ASP A 450 -0.72 -11.48 7.42
C ASP A 450 -0.11 -12.80 6.95
N ASN A 451 1.04 -12.78 6.29
CA ASN A 451 1.62 -13.97 5.68
C ASN A 451 3.16 -13.96 5.76
N PHE A 452 3.82 -14.92 5.10
CA PHE A 452 5.27 -14.95 4.89
C PHE A 452 5.66 -14.03 3.72
N GLU A 453 6.21 -12.86 4.00
CA GLU A 453 6.59 -11.83 3.02
C GLU A 453 8.03 -12.05 2.55
N TRP A 454 8.27 -13.16 1.84
CA TRP A 454 9.53 -13.43 1.13
C TRP A 454 10.80 -13.19 1.98
N GLY A 455 11.69 -12.28 1.56
CA GLY A 455 12.91 -11.89 2.29
C GLY A 455 12.67 -11.31 3.68
N ASP A 456 11.52 -10.64 3.88
CA ASP A 456 11.12 -10.05 5.16
C ASP A 456 10.51 -11.07 6.13
N GLY A 457 10.23 -12.29 5.65
CA GLY A 457 9.61 -13.35 6.44
C GLY A 457 8.31 -12.87 7.09
N TYR A 458 8.20 -13.00 8.41
CA TYR A 458 6.99 -12.59 9.16
C TYR A 458 7.12 -11.21 9.81
N ASN A 459 8.16 -10.45 9.47
CA ASN A 459 8.44 -9.15 10.07
C ASN A 459 7.56 -8.03 9.48
N VAL A 460 7.31 -8.10 8.17
CA VAL A 460 6.39 -7.19 7.48
C VAL A 460 5.00 -7.82 7.42
N ARG A 461 3.96 -6.98 7.56
CA ARG A 461 2.57 -7.43 7.76
C ARG A 461 1.61 -6.71 6.82
N PHE A 462 1.30 -7.30 5.67
CA PHE A 462 0.37 -6.71 4.69
C PHE A 462 -1.11 -6.97 4.96
N GLY A 463 -1.41 -7.99 5.77
CA GLY A 463 -2.76 -8.53 5.90
C GLY A 463 -3.82 -7.58 6.43
N LEU A 464 -5.01 -7.68 5.84
CA LEU A 464 -6.25 -7.11 6.39
C LEU A 464 -6.77 -7.91 7.59
N ILE A 465 -6.34 -9.17 7.73
CA ILE A 465 -6.61 -10.02 8.89
C ILE A 465 -5.27 -10.37 9.52
N ASN A 466 -5.11 -10.03 10.80
CA ASN A 466 -3.94 -10.40 11.55
C ASN A 466 -3.89 -11.92 11.76
N VAL A 467 -2.70 -12.50 11.65
CA VAL A 467 -2.44 -13.88 12.09
C VAL A 467 -1.53 -13.84 13.32
N ALA A 468 -1.97 -14.48 14.41
CA ALA A 468 -1.35 -14.40 15.72
C ALA A 468 -0.04 -15.21 15.81
N TYR A 469 1.04 -14.65 15.27
CA TYR A 469 2.42 -15.11 15.41
C TYR A 469 3.41 -13.96 15.57
N ASN A 470 4.56 -14.22 16.18
CA ASN A 470 5.66 -13.26 16.32
C ASN A 470 6.47 -13.09 15.00
N ALA A 471 7.49 -12.24 14.98
CA ALA A 471 8.30 -12.00 13.78
C ALA A 471 9.07 -13.24 13.25
N MET A 472 9.11 -14.35 13.99
CA MET A 472 9.65 -15.64 13.53
C MET A 472 8.57 -16.61 13.01
N GLY A 473 7.32 -16.16 12.87
CA GLY A 473 6.20 -17.02 12.43
C GLY A 473 5.67 -17.97 13.51
N LYS A 474 6.07 -17.80 14.78
CA LYS A 474 5.65 -18.68 15.88
C LYS A 474 4.51 -18.06 16.68
N GLY A 475 3.40 -18.80 16.85
CA GLY A 475 2.28 -18.38 17.68
C GLY A 475 1.08 -19.34 17.57
N SER A 476 -0.10 -18.87 17.97
CA SER A 476 -1.33 -19.67 17.90
C SER A 476 -1.93 -19.72 16.49
N GLN A 477 -1.46 -18.88 15.58
CA GLN A 477 -2.00 -18.69 14.23
C GLN A 477 -3.49 -18.32 14.19
N GLN A 478 -4.03 -17.78 15.28
CA GLN A 478 -5.40 -17.30 15.31
C GLN A 478 -5.58 -16.11 14.36
N ARG A 479 -6.66 -16.11 13.58
CA ARG A 479 -7.04 -15.02 12.67
C ARG A 479 -7.86 -13.96 13.39
N ASN A 480 -7.44 -12.71 13.32
CA ASN A 480 -8.09 -11.56 13.94
C ASN A 480 -8.26 -10.42 12.91
N PRO A 481 -9.48 -10.17 12.40
CA PRO A 481 -9.70 -9.08 11.43
C PRO A 481 -9.26 -7.72 11.97
N LYS A 482 -8.48 -6.97 11.19
CA LYS A 482 -8.06 -5.61 11.52
C LYS A 482 -9.16 -4.60 11.19
N LEU A 483 -9.03 -3.36 11.65
CA LEU A 483 -10.02 -2.31 11.39
C LEU A 483 -10.07 -1.92 9.90
N SER A 484 -8.94 -2.00 9.19
CA SER A 484 -8.86 -1.85 7.74
C SER A 484 -9.79 -2.80 6.97
N ALA A 485 -9.93 -4.07 7.40
CA ALA A 485 -10.88 -5.02 6.82
C ALA A 485 -12.33 -4.50 6.91
N ALA A 486 -12.72 -4.03 8.09
CA ALA A 486 -14.06 -3.48 8.31
C ALA A 486 -14.28 -2.17 7.53
N TYR A 487 -13.25 -1.33 7.40
CA TYR A 487 -13.28 -0.10 6.62
C TYR A 487 -13.54 -0.38 5.14
N LEU A 488 -12.73 -1.22 4.50
CA LEU A 488 -12.90 -1.57 3.08
C LEU A 488 -14.28 -2.19 2.82
N ARG A 489 -14.70 -3.15 3.66
CA ARG A 489 -16.05 -3.73 3.59
C ARG A 489 -17.14 -2.66 3.61
N GLY A 490 -17.03 -1.70 4.53
CA GLY A 490 -18.01 -0.64 4.71
C GLY A 490 -18.12 0.28 3.50
N VAL A 491 -16.99 0.68 2.92
CA VAL A 491 -16.95 1.55 1.74
C VAL A 491 -17.41 0.82 0.48
N LEU A 492 -17.00 -0.44 0.30
CA LEU A 492 -17.16 -1.16 -0.96
C LEU A 492 -18.48 -1.93 -1.11
N THR A 493 -19.18 -2.29 -0.02
CA THR A 493 -20.35 -3.20 -0.10
C THR A 493 -21.71 -2.55 0.21
N ARG A 494 -21.76 -1.28 0.66
CA ARG A 494 -23.00 -0.57 1.08
C ARG A 494 -23.93 -1.33 2.03
N ARG A 495 -23.45 -2.36 2.75
CA ARG A 495 -24.26 -3.03 3.79
C ARG A 495 -24.33 -2.13 5.02
N ASN A 496 -25.39 -1.31 5.03
CA ASN A 496 -25.72 -0.28 5.99
C ASN A 496 -24.81 0.95 5.93
N SER A 497 -25.45 2.12 5.90
CA SER A 497 -24.90 3.39 6.36
C SER A 497 -24.48 3.27 7.83
N ILE A 498 -23.38 2.57 8.08
CA ILE A 498 -22.59 2.74 9.29
C ILE A 498 -21.56 3.77 8.90
N ASN A 499 -21.85 5.01 9.26
CA ASN A 499 -20.86 6.08 9.28
C ASN A 499 -19.55 5.48 9.87
N PRO A 500 -18.40 5.53 9.18
CA PRO A 500 -17.15 4.94 9.68
C PRO A 500 -16.75 5.45 11.07
N TYR A 501 -17.22 6.64 11.47
CA TYR A 501 -17.08 7.18 12.82
C TYR A 501 -17.86 6.40 13.90
N ASN A 502 -18.97 5.74 13.53
CA ASN A 502 -19.79 4.92 14.44
C ASN A 502 -19.27 3.48 14.59
N PHE A 503 -18.34 3.00 13.76
CA PHE A 503 -17.82 1.64 13.89
C PHE A 503 -16.91 1.51 15.13
N VAL A 504 -16.08 2.54 15.37
CA VAL A 504 -15.24 2.66 16.58
C VAL A 504 -16.10 2.76 17.85
N HIS A 505 -17.27 3.42 17.78
CA HIS A 505 -18.19 3.57 18.91
C HIS A 505 -19.14 2.37 19.14
N SER A 506 -19.54 1.65 18.09
CA SER A 506 -20.51 0.54 18.19
C SER A 506 -19.89 -0.77 18.71
N TRP A 507 -18.58 -0.95 18.54
CA TRP A 507 -17.85 -2.10 19.11
C TRP A 507 -17.74 -2.03 20.63
N THR A 508 -17.58 -0.82 21.18
CA THR A 508 -17.66 -0.57 22.63
C THR A 508 -19.05 -0.82 23.22
N LEU A 509 -20.13 -0.66 22.45
CA LEU A 509 -21.51 -0.86 22.90
C LEU A 509 -21.99 -2.32 22.86
N ARG A 510 -21.42 -3.18 21.99
CA ARG A 510 -21.76 -4.62 21.98
C ARG A 510 -21.14 -5.42 23.13
N LYS A 511 -20.10 -4.90 23.80
CA LYS A 511 -19.60 -5.48 25.06
C LYS A 511 -20.50 -5.19 26.26
N THR A 512 -21.38 -4.18 26.19
CA THR A 512 -22.30 -3.83 27.29
C THR A 512 -23.65 -4.55 27.21
N THR A 513 -24.06 -5.05 26.03
CA THR A 513 -25.33 -5.77 25.87
C THR A 513 -25.25 -7.28 26.14
N TRP A 514 -24.06 -7.88 26.13
CA TRP A 514 -23.86 -9.28 26.56
C TRP A 514 -23.76 -9.46 28.09
N ILE A 515 -23.77 -8.37 28.86
CA ILE A 515 -23.67 -8.40 30.33
C ILE A 515 -25.04 -8.14 31.02
N LEU A 516 -26.12 -7.88 30.26
CA LEU A 516 -27.44 -7.56 30.85
C LEU A 516 -28.58 -8.54 30.55
N PHE A 517 -28.32 -9.70 29.93
CA PHE A 517 -29.31 -10.79 29.80
C PHE A 517 -28.75 -12.15 30.21
N SER A 518 -28.24 -12.25 31.45
CA SER A 518 -28.00 -13.53 32.14
C SER A 518 -28.19 -13.36 33.65
N ARG A 519 -29.44 -13.22 34.11
CA ARG A 519 -29.80 -13.48 35.50
C ARG A 519 -30.55 -14.80 35.57
N PRO A 520 -29.95 -15.89 36.09
CA PRO A 520 -30.71 -16.98 36.66
C PRO A 520 -31.07 -16.63 38.11
N SER A 521 -32.37 -16.70 38.39
CA SER A 521 -32.94 -16.73 39.74
C SER A 521 -32.44 -17.96 40.51
N VAL A 522 -31.90 -17.72 41.71
CA VAL A 522 -31.59 -18.78 42.70
C VAL A 522 -32.57 -18.65 43.87
N PRO A 523 -33.26 -19.72 44.30
CA PRO A 523 -33.92 -19.77 45.60
C PRO A 523 -32.97 -20.25 46.71
N THR A 524 -33.17 -19.64 47.88
CA THR A 524 -32.56 -19.91 49.19
C THR A 524 -32.73 -21.35 49.69
N PHE A 525 -31.73 -21.90 50.38
CA PHE A 525 -31.90 -22.63 51.66
C PHE A 525 -30.55 -22.77 52.40
N THR A 526 -30.63 -22.89 53.73
CA THR A 526 -29.62 -22.56 54.74
C THR A 526 -28.81 -23.76 55.28
N ASP A 527 -27.69 -23.39 55.92
CA ASP A 527 -27.07 -23.95 57.14
C ASP A 527 -25.91 -24.97 57.10
N SER A 528 -24.80 -24.51 57.73
CA SER A 528 -23.89 -25.19 58.68
C SER A 528 -22.44 -25.55 58.25
N PHE A 529 -21.51 -24.83 58.88
CA PHE A 529 -20.04 -24.96 59.09
C PHE A 529 -19.59 -26.26 59.82
N PRO A 530 -18.29 -26.53 60.21
CA PRO A 530 -17.04 -25.70 60.13
C PRO A 530 -15.66 -26.40 59.81
N THR A 531 -14.64 -25.54 59.55
CA THR A 531 -13.18 -25.57 59.96
C THR A 531 -12.20 -26.64 59.39
N LEU A 532 -10.90 -26.41 59.11
CA LEU A 532 -9.80 -25.76 59.87
C LEU A 532 -8.54 -25.42 58.97
N PHE A 533 -7.84 -24.31 59.28
CA PHE A 533 -6.37 -23.96 59.32
C PHE A 533 -5.32 -24.61 58.36
N ALA A 534 -4.13 -24.09 58.06
CA ALA A 534 -3.42 -22.79 58.06
C ALA A 534 -1.98 -23.02 57.49
N SER A 535 -1.37 -21.94 57.00
CA SER A 535 0.04 -21.64 56.67
C SER A 535 1.20 -22.50 57.24
N ASN A 536 2.28 -22.73 56.48
CA ASN A 536 3.55 -21.95 56.54
C ASN A 536 4.75 -22.58 55.78
N THR A 537 5.64 -21.67 55.38
CA THR A 537 7.02 -21.72 54.83
C THR A 537 8.05 -22.65 55.49
N SER A 538 9.06 -23.15 54.75
CA SER A 538 10.50 -22.81 54.92
C SER A 538 11.53 -23.56 54.04
N ARG A 539 12.55 -22.77 53.70
CA ARG A 539 13.94 -22.91 53.19
C ARG A 539 14.79 -24.19 53.47
N ALA A 540 15.81 -24.35 52.61
CA ALA A 540 16.87 -25.35 52.44
C ALA A 540 17.88 -25.57 53.60
N LEU A 541 18.67 -26.68 53.53
CA LEU A 541 20.15 -26.79 53.71
C LEU A 541 20.70 -28.25 53.56
N LEU A 542 21.76 -28.38 52.73
CA LEU A 542 23.05 -29.16 52.76
C LEU A 542 23.21 -30.71 52.95
N GLU A 543 24.14 -31.23 52.10
CA GLU A 543 25.23 -32.25 52.25
C GLU A 543 24.86 -33.71 52.65
N GLU A 544 25.53 -34.82 52.25
CA GLU A 544 26.91 -35.10 51.80
C GLU A 544 27.01 -36.56 51.23
N ASN A 545 28.13 -36.87 50.55
CA ASN A 545 28.81 -38.19 50.37
C ASN A 545 28.95 -38.80 48.94
N ALA A 546 30.22 -38.90 48.51
CA ALA A 546 30.80 -39.87 47.57
C ALA A 546 31.66 -40.91 48.36
N PRO A 547 32.15 -42.01 47.76
CA PRO A 547 33.54 -41.98 47.23
C PRO A 547 33.91 -42.94 46.05
N ASP A 548 35.06 -42.60 45.41
CA ASP A 548 36.17 -43.39 44.81
C ASP A 548 35.95 -44.49 43.74
N SER A 549 36.87 -44.82 42.82
CA SER A 549 38.08 -44.23 42.17
C SER A 549 38.59 -45.31 41.18
N ASP A 550 39.14 -44.95 40.01
CA ASP A 550 40.34 -45.60 39.42
C ASP A 550 40.78 -44.85 38.14
N SER A 551 42.09 -44.74 37.98
CA SER A 551 42.87 -43.86 37.09
C SER A 551 43.83 -44.66 36.21
N GLU A 552 44.13 -44.16 35.00
CA GLU A 552 45.37 -44.29 34.17
C GLU A 552 45.00 -43.84 32.73
N GLU A 553 45.76 -43.14 31.89
CA GLU A 553 46.97 -42.31 31.89
C GLU A 553 46.97 -41.56 30.51
N GLU A 554 47.81 -40.54 30.37
CA GLU A 554 47.85 -39.44 29.38
C GLU A 554 48.31 -39.80 27.94
N GLU A 555 47.90 -38.98 26.94
CA GLU A 555 48.83 -38.41 25.93
C GLU A 555 48.21 -37.21 25.15
N GLU A 556 48.96 -36.10 25.08
CA GLU A 556 48.65 -34.82 24.42
C GLU A 556 48.82 -34.85 22.89
N GLN A 557 47.94 -34.16 22.14
CA GLN A 557 48.27 -33.58 20.83
C GLN A 557 47.64 -32.18 20.66
N GLU A 558 48.50 -31.19 20.40
CA GLU A 558 48.16 -29.81 20.00
C GLU A 558 47.57 -29.74 18.58
N GLU A 559 46.49 -28.98 18.37
CA GLU A 559 46.02 -28.59 17.04
C GLU A 559 45.88 -27.06 16.93
N GLN A 560 46.53 -26.52 15.90
CA GLN A 560 46.70 -25.09 15.62
C GLN A 560 45.48 -24.48 14.93
N THR A 561 45.15 -23.23 15.30
CA THR A 561 44.13 -22.39 14.69
C THR A 561 44.59 -21.75 13.37
N PRO A 562 43.72 -21.61 12.34
CA PRO A 562 44.04 -20.90 11.11
C PRO A 562 43.75 -19.37 11.18
N PRO A 563 44.43 -18.53 10.38
CA PRO A 563 44.36 -17.06 10.48
C PRO A 563 43.20 -16.43 9.69
N PRO A 564 42.84 -15.15 9.98
CA PRO A 564 41.72 -14.44 9.37
C PRO A 564 42.02 -13.89 7.95
N PRO A 565 40.99 -13.63 7.12
CA PRO A 565 41.15 -13.12 5.75
C PRO A 565 41.49 -11.61 5.68
N PRO A 566 42.09 -11.13 4.56
CA PRO A 566 42.73 -9.82 4.47
C PRO A 566 41.76 -8.67 4.13
N PRO A 567 42.17 -7.40 4.37
CA PRO A 567 41.32 -6.22 4.14
C PRO A 567 41.26 -5.80 2.66
N ARG A 568 40.06 -5.49 2.14
CA ARG A 568 39.89 -4.92 0.79
C ARG A 568 40.22 -3.42 0.78
N ARG A 569 41.02 -3.03 -0.22
CA ARG A 569 41.71 -1.73 -0.40
C ARG A 569 40.80 -0.60 -0.87
N ARG A 570 41.09 0.62 -0.41
CA ARG A 570 40.68 1.91 -1.02
C ARG A 570 41.66 2.36 -2.12
N LYS A 571 41.08 2.91 -3.19
CA LYS A 571 41.55 3.96 -4.14
C LYS A 571 42.86 3.80 -4.93
N SER A 572 42.75 3.91 -6.26
CA SER A 572 43.72 4.55 -7.16
C SER A 572 42.92 5.17 -8.33
N ALA A 573 42.86 6.49 -8.48
CA ALA A 573 43.83 7.40 -9.12
C ALA A 573 43.57 7.57 -10.63
N ALA A 574 43.36 8.83 -10.99
CA ALA A 574 42.97 9.40 -12.27
C ALA A 574 43.80 8.98 -13.51
N HIS A 575 43.13 8.91 -14.66
CA HIS A 575 43.71 9.22 -15.98
C HIS A 575 42.73 10.08 -16.79
N ARG A 576 43.26 11.16 -17.39
CA ARG A 576 42.52 12.12 -18.25
C ARG A 576 42.70 11.75 -19.74
N PRO A 577 41.81 12.24 -20.64
CA PRO A 577 41.48 11.64 -21.93
C PRO A 577 42.22 12.26 -23.12
N THR A 578 42.18 11.57 -24.27
CA THR A 578 42.50 12.14 -25.59
C THR A 578 41.21 12.39 -26.39
N ARG A 579 41.13 13.59 -26.97
CA ARG A 579 40.11 14.05 -27.95
C ARG A 579 40.14 13.15 -29.19
N ASP A 580 39.04 12.46 -29.52
CA ASP A 580 38.52 12.38 -30.91
C ASP A 580 37.17 11.66 -31.16
N ASP A 581 36.30 11.41 -30.16
CA ASP A 581 35.02 10.73 -30.42
C ASP A 581 33.78 11.53 -29.98
N SER A 582 33.60 12.75 -30.50
CA SER A 582 32.42 13.57 -30.16
C SER A 582 31.78 14.32 -31.34
N ARG A 583 31.71 13.71 -32.52
CA ARG A 583 31.04 14.34 -33.68
C ARG A 583 30.01 13.46 -34.40
N ALA A 584 29.93 12.16 -34.14
CA ALA A 584 28.97 11.27 -34.80
C ALA A 584 27.62 11.10 -34.07
N THR A 585 27.52 11.51 -32.79
CA THR A 585 26.32 11.24 -31.96
C THR A 585 25.31 12.40 -31.92
N GLN A 586 25.68 13.59 -32.39
CA GLN A 586 24.81 14.78 -32.29
C GLN A 586 23.87 15.00 -33.50
N GLU A 587 24.04 14.28 -34.61
CA GLU A 587 23.24 14.54 -35.83
C GLU A 587 22.02 13.59 -36.00
N ILE A 588 21.83 12.59 -35.13
CA ILE A 588 20.72 11.62 -35.26
C ILE A 588 19.53 11.92 -34.31
N LEU A 589 19.73 12.71 -33.25
CA LEU A 589 18.68 13.01 -32.25
C LEU A 589 17.70 14.14 -32.65
N ALA A 590 17.85 14.74 -33.83
CA ALA A 590 17.06 15.89 -34.26
C ALA A 590 15.80 15.56 -35.11
N ALA A 591 15.39 14.29 -35.20
CA ALA A 591 14.32 13.88 -36.11
C ALA A 591 13.29 12.92 -35.47
N LEU A 592 12.57 13.36 -34.43
CA LEU A 592 11.29 12.76 -34.04
C LEU A 592 10.27 13.85 -33.67
N PRO A 593 8.99 13.78 -34.09
CA PRO A 593 8.07 14.91 -33.99
C PRO A 593 7.49 15.07 -32.56
N ASN A 594 7.69 16.25 -31.97
CA ASN A 594 7.26 16.65 -30.61
C ASN A 594 5.73 16.80 -30.40
N GLU A 595 4.90 16.47 -31.40
CA GLU A 595 3.46 16.76 -31.34
C GLU A 595 2.69 15.81 -30.39
N LYS A 596 3.09 14.54 -30.28
CA LYS A 596 2.47 13.57 -29.34
C LYS A 596 2.83 13.81 -27.88
N LEU A 597 4.00 14.38 -27.62
CA LEU A 597 4.47 14.73 -26.28
C LEU A 597 3.68 15.92 -25.72
N ASN A 598 3.41 16.92 -26.56
CA ASN A 598 2.64 18.10 -26.15
C ASN A 598 1.17 17.81 -25.87
N GLU A 599 0.56 16.83 -26.55
CA GLU A 599 -0.83 16.39 -26.27
C GLU A 599 -0.96 15.69 -24.91
N LEU A 600 0.03 14.87 -24.52
CA LEU A 600 0.06 14.20 -23.21
C LEU A 600 0.32 15.20 -22.07
N LEU A 601 1.19 16.20 -22.29
CA LEU A 601 1.51 17.24 -21.31
C LEU A 601 0.32 18.20 -21.05
N ALA A 602 -0.45 18.55 -22.08
CA ALA A 602 -1.61 19.44 -21.93
C ALA A 602 -2.76 18.80 -21.12
N LEU A 603 -2.86 17.47 -21.11
CA LEU A 603 -3.88 16.71 -20.38
C LEU A 603 -3.48 16.33 -18.95
N PHE A 604 -2.18 16.38 -18.62
CA PHE A 604 -1.71 16.18 -17.24
C PHE A 604 -1.86 17.42 -16.36
N TYR A 605 -1.96 18.62 -16.95
CA TYR A 605 -1.91 19.89 -16.21
C TYR A 605 -3.09 20.85 -16.44
N ALA A 606 -4.25 20.37 -16.91
CA ALA A 606 -5.43 21.22 -17.05
C ALA A 606 -6.04 21.60 -15.68
N ARG A 607 -5.60 22.73 -15.10
CA ARG A 607 -6.42 23.53 -14.18
C ARG A 607 -7.49 24.27 -14.98
N GLU A 608 -8.74 24.17 -14.55
CA GLU A 608 -9.84 24.98 -15.11
C GLU A 608 -9.56 26.48 -14.96
N GLY A 609 -9.83 27.24 -16.03
CA GLY A 609 -10.21 28.66 -15.93
C GLY A 609 -9.34 29.68 -16.68
N SER A 610 -9.51 29.80 -17.99
CA SER A 610 -9.94 31.09 -18.60
C SER A 610 -10.18 30.90 -20.10
N GLY A 611 -11.33 31.40 -20.55
CA GLY A 611 -11.86 31.10 -21.88
C GLY A 611 -11.11 31.80 -23.00
N THR A 612 -11.13 31.18 -24.17
CA THR A 612 -11.60 31.78 -25.42
C THR A 612 -11.92 30.65 -26.39
N ARG A 613 -13.15 30.65 -26.93
CA ARG A 613 -13.62 29.74 -27.97
C ARG A 613 -13.95 30.59 -29.20
N SER A 614 -13.20 30.39 -30.28
CA SER A 614 -13.57 30.68 -31.68
C SER A 614 -13.00 29.49 -32.47
N ASP A 615 -13.66 28.84 -33.42
CA ASP A 615 -14.82 29.14 -34.23
C ASP A 615 -15.50 27.83 -34.62
N ALA A 616 -16.84 27.81 -34.66
CA ALA A 616 -17.65 27.03 -35.61
C ALA A 616 -19.14 27.29 -35.34
N LEU A 617 -19.70 28.25 -36.08
CA LEU A 617 -21.13 28.53 -36.16
C LEU A 617 -21.70 27.85 -37.41
N THR A 618 -22.65 26.93 -37.24
CA THR A 618 -23.64 26.57 -38.28
C THR A 618 -25.04 26.44 -37.68
N SER A 619 -25.81 27.53 -37.83
CA SER A 619 -27.24 27.63 -38.21
C SER A 619 -28.29 26.65 -37.66
N ILE A 620 -29.22 27.15 -36.81
CA ILE A 620 -30.64 26.73 -36.72
C ILE A 620 -31.52 27.98 -36.39
N PRO A 621 -32.77 28.10 -36.91
CA PRO A 621 -33.52 29.35 -37.09
C PRO A 621 -34.34 29.83 -35.87
N PRO A 622 -34.86 31.09 -35.87
CA PRO A 622 -35.53 31.69 -34.72
C PRO A 622 -37.03 31.35 -34.66
N GLY A 623 -37.52 31.09 -33.45
CA GLY A 623 -38.93 31.31 -33.10
C GLY A 623 -39.67 30.20 -32.37
N THR A 624 -39.35 29.96 -31.09
CA THR A 624 -40.37 29.71 -30.05
C THR A 624 -39.75 29.91 -28.67
N THR A 625 -40.34 30.81 -27.88
CA THR A 625 -39.99 31.15 -26.50
C THR A 625 -40.48 30.08 -25.53
N VAL A 626 -39.59 29.58 -24.65
CA VAL A 626 -39.96 28.93 -23.38
C VAL A 626 -39.10 29.56 -22.29
N GLU A 627 -39.74 30.19 -21.31
CA GLU A 627 -39.10 30.85 -20.16
C GLU A 627 -38.40 29.82 -19.25
N PRO A 628 -37.16 30.08 -18.80
CA PRO A 628 -36.56 29.33 -17.69
C PRO A 628 -37.06 29.88 -16.33
N PRO A 629 -37.19 29.02 -15.29
CA PRO A 629 -37.62 29.47 -13.98
C PRO A 629 -36.62 30.43 -13.33
N ARG A 630 -37.16 31.48 -12.70
CA ARG A 630 -36.44 32.54 -12.00
C ARG A 630 -35.54 31.97 -10.89
N VAL A 631 -34.25 32.26 -10.97
CA VAL A 631 -33.32 32.21 -9.84
C VAL A 631 -33.43 33.53 -9.09
N GLU A 632 -33.94 33.51 -7.87
CA GLU A 632 -33.87 34.66 -6.95
C GLU A 632 -32.40 34.90 -6.58
N ARG A 633 -31.91 36.10 -6.89
CA ARG A 633 -30.61 36.60 -6.42
C ARG A 633 -30.75 36.99 -4.95
N PHE A 634 -29.96 36.38 -4.08
CA PHE A 634 -29.76 36.91 -2.73
C PHE A 634 -28.73 38.04 -2.74
N ASN A 635 -29.14 39.18 -2.19
CA ASN A 635 -28.34 40.37 -1.94
C ASN A 635 -27.40 40.15 -0.74
N PRO A 636 -26.11 40.53 -0.80
CA PRO A 636 -25.26 40.58 0.38
C PRO A 636 -25.60 41.82 1.20
N VAL A 637 -26.08 41.64 2.43
CA VAL A 637 -26.14 42.72 3.42
C VAL A 637 -24.85 42.69 4.24
N ILE A 638 -24.06 43.75 4.09
CA ILE A 638 -22.89 44.07 4.92
C ILE A 638 -23.38 44.79 6.18
N GLY A 639 -22.87 44.37 7.35
CA GLY A 639 -22.87 45.21 8.55
C GLY A 639 -22.97 44.43 9.86
N LEU A 640 -21.84 44.22 10.53
CA LEU A 640 -21.78 44.15 12.00
C LEU A 640 -20.54 44.95 12.44
N GLN A 641 -20.79 46.14 12.99
CA GLN A 641 -19.82 46.87 13.80
C GLN A 641 -19.73 46.18 15.17
N VAL A 642 -18.53 46.01 15.68
CA VAL A 642 -18.31 45.58 17.07
C VAL A 642 -17.81 46.80 17.84
N GLU A 643 -18.61 47.24 18.81
CA GLU A 643 -18.22 48.29 19.75
C GLU A 643 -17.09 47.82 20.66
N ASP A 644 -16.14 48.71 20.84
CA ASP A 644 -14.93 48.57 21.64
C ASP A 644 -15.27 48.77 23.12
N THR A 645 -15.52 47.68 23.86
CA THR A 645 -15.48 47.71 25.33
C THR A 645 -14.72 46.51 25.88
N ALA A 646 -13.49 46.77 26.32
CA ALA A 646 -12.68 45.83 27.08
C ALA A 646 -13.38 45.54 28.42
N LEU A 647 -13.84 44.30 28.63
CA LEU A 647 -14.33 43.84 29.92
C LEU A 647 -13.30 42.92 30.60
N PRO A 648 -13.10 43.05 31.93
CA PRO A 648 -12.06 42.30 32.64
C PRO A 648 -12.42 40.82 32.80
N ALA A 649 -11.39 39.98 32.79
CA ALA A 649 -11.51 38.53 32.97
C ALA A 649 -12.19 38.18 34.31
N PRO A 650 -13.07 37.15 34.36
CA PRO A 650 -13.81 36.79 35.56
C PRO A 650 -12.91 36.52 36.77
N ALA A 651 -13.33 37.02 37.94
CA ALA A 651 -12.52 37.03 39.17
C ALA A 651 -12.02 35.65 39.64
N ALA A 652 -12.71 34.57 39.26
CA ALA A 652 -12.32 33.20 39.59
C ALA A 652 -11.05 32.73 38.84
N ILE A 653 -10.83 33.19 37.61
CA ILE A 653 -9.65 32.87 36.80
C ILE A 653 -8.44 33.65 37.30
N VAL A 654 -8.64 34.94 37.60
CA VAL A 654 -7.61 35.83 38.16
C VAL A 654 -7.08 35.33 39.51
N LYS A 655 -7.94 34.70 40.34
CA LYS A 655 -7.58 34.17 41.66
C LYS A 655 -6.71 32.91 41.61
N ARG A 656 -6.83 32.07 40.58
CA ARG A 656 -6.03 30.84 40.39
C ARG A 656 -4.63 31.16 39.84
N ILE A 657 -4.57 32.03 38.84
CA ILE A 657 -3.31 32.52 38.26
C ILE A 657 -2.42 33.20 39.31
N LYS A 658 -3.01 33.99 40.22
CA LYS A 658 -2.27 34.66 41.32
C LYS A 658 -1.68 33.72 42.38
N LYS A 659 -2.09 32.45 42.43
CA LYS A 659 -1.53 31.43 43.33
C LYS A 659 -0.37 30.63 42.71
N GLY A 660 0.06 30.98 41.49
CA GLY A 660 1.03 30.18 40.72
C GLY A 660 0.43 28.90 40.14
N GLU A 661 -0.88 28.70 40.30
CA GLU A 661 -1.61 27.61 39.67
C GLU A 661 -1.86 28.02 38.21
N MET A 662 -1.27 27.29 37.26
CA MET A 662 -1.75 27.35 35.88
C MET A 662 -3.23 26.97 35.89
N PRO A 663 -4.16 27.82 35.42
CA PRO A 663 -5.46 27.31 35.06
C PRO A 663 -5.19 26.31 33.95
N PRO A 664 -5.61 25.04 34.12
CA PRO A 664 -5.38 24.08 33.08
C PRO A 664 -6.21 24.52 31.87
N LEU A 665 -5.56 24.66 30.70
CA LEU A 665 -6.22 24.27 29.47
C LEU A 665 -6.29 22.74 29.51
N SER A 666 -7.16 22.21 30.37
CA SER A 666 -7.54 20.81 30.31
C SER A 666 -8.87 20.73 29.61
N TYR A 667 -8.83 20.41 28.33
CA TYR A 667 -9.39 19.11 28.00
C TYR A 667 -8.33 18.08 28.44
N LEU A 668 -8.69 17.26 29.44
CA LEU A 668 -7.96 16.12 29.99
C LEU A 668 -6.86 16.43 31.04
N THR A 669 -7.23 16.31 32.32
CA THR A 669 -6.29 15.95 33.41
C THR A 669 -6.41 14.47 33.76
N ASN A 670 -5.34 13.88 34.30
CA ASN A 670 -5.20 12.45 34.64
C ASN A 670 -6.17 11.90 35.71
N GLU A 671 -6.99 12.72 36.36
CA GLU A 671 -8.09 12.26 37.22
C GLU A 671 -9.34 11.87 36.43
N TYR A 672 -9.45 12.32 35.16
CA TYR A 672 -10.57 12.03 34.27
C TYR A 672 -10.45 10.66 33.60
N CYS A 673 -9.25 10.07 33.57
CA CYS A 673 -8.99 8.72 33.05
C CYS A 673 -9.50 7.60 33.97
N ALA A 674 -10.01 7.91 35.18
CA ALA A 674 -10.39 6.90 36.16
C ALA A 674 -11.87 6.48 36.14
N ARG A 675 -12.75 7.12 35.35
CA ARG A 675 -14.17 6.74 35.29
C ARG A 675 -14.66 6.66 33.86
N GLY A 676 -14.99 5.44 33.44
CA GLY A 676 -15.28 5.10 32.05
C GLY A 676 -16.68 5.44 31.53
N SER A 677 -16.77 5.23 30.22
CA SER A 677 -17.94 5.03 29.34
C SER A 677 -18.65 6.26 28.74
N ALA A 678 -18.55 6.30 27.41
CA ALA A 678 -19.60 6.56 26.39
C ALA A 678 -20.38 7.89 26.37
N ALA A 679 -20.42 8.70 27.43
CA ALA A 679 -21.13 9.98 27.40
C ALA A 679 -20.29 11.15 26.86
N GLN A 680 -18.98 10.96 26.70
CA GLN A 680 -18.02 12.07 26.52
C GLN A 680 -17.68 12.41 25.06
N SER A 681 -18.08 11.60 24.07
CA SER A 681 -17.82 11.92 22.66
C SER A 681 -18.93 12.76 22.00
N ALA A 682 -20.08 12.93 22.64
CA ALA A 682 -21.21 13.69 22.08
C ALA A 682 -21.12 15.21 22.31
N ASP A 683 -20.24 15.67 23.20
CA ASP A 683 -20.10 17.08 23.58
C ASP A 683 -18.97 17.82 22.86
N LEU A 684 -18.14 17.12 22.07
CA LEU A 684 -17.06 17.72 21.28
C LEU A 684 -17.55 18.40 19.98
N ASP A 685 -18.78 18.12 19.54
CA ASP A 685 -19.35 18.63 18.27
C ASP A 685 -20.37 19.79 18.45
N ARG A 686 -20.53 20.31 19.68
CA ARG A 686 -21.51 21.36 20.00
C ARG A 686 -20.82 22.66 20.41
N GLN A 687 -21.10 23.75 19.70
CA GLN A 687 -20.81 25.09 20.19
C GLN A 687 -21.92 25.55 21.14
N LEU A 688 -21.53 26.21 22.23
CA LEU A 688 -22.45 26.90 23.14
C LEU A 688 -22.44 28.39 22.78
N VAL A 689 -23.60 28.93 22.40
CA VAL A 689 -23.81 30.34 22.11
C VAL A 689 -24.63 30.95 23.24
N VAL A 690 -24.17 32.09 23.77
CA VAL A 690 -24.86 32.81 24.85
C VAL A 690 -25.59 34.00 24.25
N ASP A 691 -26.89 34.08 24.47
CA ASP A 691 -27.71 35.23 24.07
C ASP A 691 -28.34 35.82 25.34
N GLY A 692 -27.91 37.03 25.71
CA GLY A 692 -28.22 37.60 27.03
C GLY A 692 -27.74 36.71 28.19
N GLU A 693 -28.67 36.31 29.07
CA GLU A 693 -28.39 35.47 30.24
C GLU A 693 -28.64 33.96 30.03
N ALA A 694 -28.94 33.50 28.81
CA ALA A 694 -29.24 32.10 28.53
C ALA A 694 -28.22 31.42 27.60
N LEU A 695 -27.95 30.14 27.88
CA LEU A 695 -26.99 29.29 27.18
C LEU A 695 -27.72 28.41 26.16
N HIS A 696 -27.39 28.54 24.88
CA HIS A 696 -27.95 27.74 23.79
C HIS A 696 -26.91 26.82 23.18
N THR A 697 -27.34 25.65 22.72
CA THR A 697 -26.48 24.65 22.06
C THR A 697 -26.70 24.68 20.56
N VAL A 698 -25.63 24.82 19.78
CA VAL A 698 -25.66 24.82 18.31
C VAL A 698 -24.70 23.76 17.79
N THR A 699 -25.16 22.90 16.89
CA THR A 699 -24.36 21.85 16.26
C THR A 699 -23.43 22.48 15.22
N LYS A 700 -22.13 22.14 15.24
CA LYS A 700 -21.18 22.64 14.24
C LYS A 700 -21.25 21.75 12.98
N GLU A 701 -21.80 22.27 11.89
CA GLU A 701 -21.47 21.74 10.56
C GLU A 701 -20.09 22.28 10.16
N LEU A 702 -19.07 21.43 10.28
CA LEU A 702 -17.72 21.72 9.79
C LEU A 702 -17.58 21.54 8.26
N SER A 703 -18.63 21.11 7.58
CA SER A 703 -18.69 20.96 6.12
C SER A 703 -18.61 22.28 5.35
N PHE A 704 -18.78 23.43 6.02
CA PHE A 704 -18.82 24.76 5.40
C PHE A 704 -17.68 25.71 5.79
N GLU A 705 -16.70 25.30 6.62
CA GLU A 705 -15.54 26.16 6.95
C GLU A 705 -14.41 26.10 5.91
N GLY A 706 -14.43 25.12 5.00
CA GLY A 706 -13.52 25.06 3.85
C GLY A 706 -13.63 26.28 2.92
N ASP A 707 -14.76 26.98 2.96
CA ASP A 707 -15.04 28.14 2.10
C ASP A 707 -15.01 29.50 2.84
N LYS A 708 -14.71 29.54 4.16
CA LYS A 708 -14.62 30.82 4.89
C LYS A 708 -13.18 31.34 4.93
N GLN A 709 -12.84 32.20 3.97
CA GLN A 709 -11.65 33.03 4.07
C GLN A 709 -11.78 34.01 5.25
N LEU A 710 -10.97 33.83 6.29
CA LEU A 710 -10.84 34.80 7.38
C LEU A 710 -10.10 36.03 6.86
N THR A 711 -10.67 37.21 7.10
CA THR A 711 -9.99 38.46 6.72
C THR A 711 -8.78 38.69 7.62
N GLN A 712 -7.72 39.32 7.08
CA GLN A 712 -6.55 39.71 7.89
C GLN A 712 -6.93 40.49 9.15
N MET A 713 -8.00 41.29 9.08
CA MET A 713 -8.52 42.05 10.22
C MET A 713 -9.05 41.16 11.35
N GLN A 714 -9.71 40.04 11.01
CA GLN A 714 -10.20 39.08 12.01
C GLN A 714 -9.05 38.30 12.68
N VAL A 715 -7.98 38.02 11.93
CA VAL A 715 -6.79 37.36 12.47
C VAL A 715 -5.97 38.30 13.35
N ALA A 716 -5.81 39.57 12.94
CA ALA A 716 -5.21 40.61 13.77
C ALA A 716 -5.94 40.74 15.12
N ALA A 717 -7.28 40.78 15.09
CA ALA A 717 -8.10 40.85 16.29
C ALA A 717 -7.93 39.63 17.22
N ALA A 718 -7.64 38.44 16.67
CA ALA A 718 -7.37 37.25 17.47
C ALA A 718 -6.01 37.31 18.20
N TYR A 719 -4.97 37.78 17.51
CA TYR A 719 -3.66 38.03 18.14
C TYR A 719 -3.73 39.13 19.20
N ASP A 720 -4.51 40.19 18.97
CA ASP A 720 -4.63 41.28 19.93
C ASP A 720 -5.35 40.86 21.22
N ARG A 721 -6.36 39.98 21.12
CA ARG A 721 -6.98 39.33 22.29
C ARG A 721 -5.96 38.49 23.06
N LEU A 722 -5.14 37.70 22.35
CA LEU A 722 -4.09 36.88 22.96
C LEU A 722 -3.05 37.76 23.67
N PHE A 723 -2.59 38.85 23.06
CA PHE A 723 -1.61 39.76 23.66
C PHE A 723 -2.18 40.51 24.86
N GLY A 724 -3.46 40.88 24.81
CA GLY A 724 -4.18 41.46 25.95
C GLY A 724 -4.14 40.53 27.16
N VAL A 725 -4.41 39.24 26.96
CA VAL A 725 -4.36 38.22 28.01
C VAL A 725 -2.93 38.04 28.54
N MET A 726 -1.93 37.90 27.65
CA MET A 726 -0.52 37.75 28.06
C MET A 726 -0.02 38.97 28.86
N SER A 727 -0.39 40.18 28.45
CA SER A 727 0.04 41.43 29.10
C SER A 727 -0.66 41.66 30.43
N GLN A 728 -1.97 41.38 30.54
CA GLN A 728 -2.74 41.59 31.77
C GLN A 728 -2.39 40.57 32.86
N CYS A 729 -2.01 39.35 32.47
CA CYS A 729 -1.63 38.30 33.42
C CYS A 729 -0.14 38.34 33.80
N GLY A 730 0.69 39.13 33.11
CA GLY A 730 2.14 39.26 33.39
C GLY A 730 2.96 38.00 33.07
N ILE A 731 2.36 37.00 32.41
CA ILE A 731 2.97 35.70 32.10
C ILE A 731 3.40 35.70 30.63
N TRP A 732 4.63 35.24 30.37
CA TRP A 732 5.30 35.31 29.06
C TRP A 732 5.45 36.74 28.52
N ALA A 733 5.45 37.75 29.40
CA ALA A 733 5.62 39.15 29.05
C ALA A 733 6.95 39.44 28.32
N ASN A 734 7.98 38.64 28.61
CA ASN A 734 9.27 38.68 27.91
C ASN A 734 9.21 38.11 26.47
N LEU A 735 8.18 37.34 26.12
CA LEU A 735 7.96 36.76 24.78
C LEU A 735 6.96 37.56 23.94
N LEU A 736 6.19 38.46 24.55
CA LEU A 736 5.26 39.36 23.84
C LEU A 736 5.89 40.10 22.66
N PRO A 737 7.13 40.64 22.76
CA PRO A 737 7.78 41.29 21.61
C PRO A 737 7.97 40.35 20.41
N ARG A 738 8.27 39.07 20.66
CA ARG A 738 8.47 38.05 19.61
C ARG A 738 7.15 37.61 18.99
N TRP A 739 6.11 37.44 19.80
CA TRP A 739 4.78 37.12 19.32
C TRP A 739 4.17 38.27 18.50
N ARG A 740 4.46 39.53 18.85
CA ARG A 740 4.10 40.70 18.03
C ARG A 740 4.81 40.68 16.69
N LEU A 741 6.11 40.40 16.64
CA LEU A 741 6.86 40.24 15.38
C LEU A 741 6.31 39.11 14.51
N HIS A 742 5.90 38.00 15.12
CA HIS A 742 5.28 36.88 14.41
C HIS A 742 3.90 37.27 13.84
N ARG A 743 3.02 37.90 14.63
CA ARG A 743 1.76 38.49 14.14
C ARG A 743 2.04 39.44 12.97
N ASP A 744 3.03 40.31 13.09
CA ASP A 744 3.33 41.32 12.06
C ASP A 744 3.90 40.68 10.79
N PHE A 745 4.66 39.58 10.90
CA PHE A 745 5.09 38.77 9.75
C PHE A 745 3.90 38.08 9.08
N VAL A 746 3.02 37.48 9.87
CA VAL A 746 1.83 36.77 9.41
C VAL A 746 0.86 37.73 8.71
N LEU A 747 0.62 38.92 9.25
CA LEU A 747 -0.27 39.94 8.68
C LEU A 747 0.33 40.75 7.51
N LYS A 748 1.53 40.42 7.00
CA LYS A 748 2.10 41.13 5.85
C LYS A 748 1.23 40.95 4.60
N PRO A 749 0.94 42.01 3.82
CA PRO A 749 0.14 41.91 2.60
C PRO A 749 0.71 40.96 1.54
N SER A 750 2.03 40.73 1.55
CA SER A 750 2.72 39.80 0.64
C SER A 750 2.51 38.32 1.00
N ASN A 751 1.99 38.02 2.19
CA ASN A 751 1.68 36.66 2.65
C ASN A 751 0.16 36.45 2.50
N SER A 752 -0.30 36.46 1.25
CA SER A 752 -1.71 36.59 0.84
C SER A 752 -2.63 35.52 1.44
N ALA A 753 -3.93 35.83 1.45
CA ALA A 753 -5.04 35.15 2.13
C ALA A 753 -5.22 33.63 1.82
N ASP A 754 -4.45 33.05 0.90
CA ASP A 754 -4.63 31.68 0.43
C ASP A 754 -3.86 30.62 1.24
N ASP A 755 -2.80 31.01 1.99
CA ASP A 755 -2.00 30.07 2.80
C ASP A 755 -2.41 30.02 4.30
N TRP A 756 -3.41 30.80 4.68
CA TRP A 756 -3.81 31.02 6.08
C TRP A 756 -4.35 29.77 6.79
N PRO A 757 -5.17 28.91 6.15
CA PRO A 757 -5.56 27.63 6.74
C PRO A 757 -4.35 26.74 7.04
N MET A 758 -3.32 26.81 6.19
CA MET A 758 -2.08 26.04 6.35
C MET A 758 -1.30 26.50 7.59
N TYR A 759 -1.21 27.81 7.83
CA TYR A 759 -0.49 28.36 8.98
C TYR A 759 -1.21 28.12 10.32
N ILE A 760 -2.54 28.16 10.32
CA ILE A 760 -3.36 27.82 11.51
C ILE A 760 -3.27 26.32 11.79
N SER A 761 -3.35 25.47 10.77
CA SER A 761 -3.14 24.02 10.90
C SER A 761 -1.71 23.69 11.34
N TYR A 762 -0.71 24.43 10.88
CA TYR A 762 0.68 24.26 11.29
C TYR A 762 0.90 24.63 12.77
N ASP A 763 0.35 25.76 13.25
CA ASP A 763 0.45 26.13 14.67
C ASP A 763 -0.33 25.16 15.56
N ALA A 764 -1.47 24.64 15.09
CA ALA A 764 -2.24 23.60 15.78
C ALA A 764 -1.46 22.27 15.86
N GLU A 765 -0.79 21.86 14.78
CA GLU A 765 -0.05 20.61 14.69
C GLU A 765 1.24 20.64 15.53
N VAL A 766 1.95 21.77 15.56
CA VAL A 766 3.12 21.96 16.43
C VAL A 766 2.74 21.87 17.91
N ARG A 767 1.57 22.41 18.29
CA ARG A 767 1.03 22.31 19.65
C ARG A 767 0.54 20.90 19.97
N ARG A 768 -0.04 20.20 19.00
CA ARG A 768 -0.44 18.78 19.12
C ARG A 768 0.78 17.88 19.36
N LEU A 769 1.83 18.05 18.56
CA LEU A 769 3.09 17.30 18.68
C LEU A 769 3.86 17.61 19.96
N ALA A 770 3.85 18.87 20.41
CA ALA A 770 4.42 19.26 21.70
C ALA A 770 3.73 18.54 22.87
N ASN A 771 2.42 18.34 22.77
CA ASN A 771 1.63 17.57 23.73
C ASN A 771 1.92 16.06 23.67
N SER A 772 2.04 15.48 22.47
CA SER A 772 2.26 14.03 22.33
C SER A 772 3.70 13.59 22.62
N LEU A 773 4.66 14.50 22.51
CA LEU A 773 6.09 14.21 22.68
C LEU A 773 6.70 14.95 23.89
N HIS A 774 5.87 15.60 24.72
CA HIS A 774 6.23 16.26 25.97
C HIS A 774 7.41 17.25 25.88
N PHE A 775 7.40 18.15 24.89
CA PHE A 775 8.42 19.21 24.77
C PHE A 775 7.80 20.61 24.78
N ASP A 776 8.59 21.64 25.14
CA ASP A 776 8.14 23.04 25.11
C ASP A 776 7.94 23.52 23.65
N PRO A 777 6.70 23.84 23.23
CA PRO A 777 6.40 24.28 21.87
C PRO A 777 7.16 25.56 21.50
N GLY A 778 7.42 26.44 22.47
CA GLY A 778 8.20 27.66 22.26
C GLY A 778 9.67 27.35 21.93
N THR A 779 10.26 26.36 22.58
CA THR A 779 11.63 25.91 22.31
C THR A 779 11.77 25.18 20.96
N LYS A 780 10.75 24.43 20.53
CA LYS A 780 10.72 23.79 19.20
C LYS A 780 10.51 24.83 18.09
N GLN A 781 9.60 25.78 18.28
CA GLN A 781 9.44 26.91 17.37
C GLN A 781 10.71 27.77 17.31
N GLN A 782 11.40 27.99 18.43
CA GLN A 782 12.71 28.67 18.48
C GLN A 782 13.76 27.91 17.67
N LYS A 783 13.92 26.59 17.85
CA LYS A 783 14.89 25.78 17.09
C LYS A 783 14.58 25.73 15.59
N LEU A 784 13.29 25.63 15.23
CA LEU A 784 12.86 25.65 13.83
C LEU A 784 13.04 27.03 13.21
N TRP A 785 12.76 28.09 13.96
CA TRP A 785 13.02 29.48 13.56
C TRP A 785 14.51 29.76 13.42
N ASP A 786 15.34 29.31 14.37
CA ASP A 786 16.80 29.44 14.30
C ASP A 786 17.38 28.62 13.14
N SER A 787 16.78 27.47 12.82
CA SER A 787 17.13 26.65 11.64
C SER A 787 16.68 27.29 10.32
N ALA A 788 15.49 27.92 10.29
CA ALA A 788 14.99 28.68 9.16
C ALA A 788 15.81 29.96 8.94
N VAL A 789 16.18 30.67 10.02
CA VAL A 789 17.07 31.83 10.00
C VAL A 789 18.49 31.43 9.62
N ALA A 790 19.02 30.29 10.06
CA ALA A 790 20.33 29.77 9.63
C ALA A 790 20.33 29.36 8.15
N SER A 791 19.19 28.83 7.66
CA SER A 791 18.99 28.50 6.24
C SER A 791 18.85 29.76 5.38
N ASN A 792 18.17 30.78 5.89
CA ASN A 792 18.03 32.08 5.23
C ASN A 792 19.34 32.91 5.31
N ALA A 793 20.11 32.75 6.38
CA ALA A 793 21.45 33.33 6.52
C ALA A 793 22.47 32.64 5.58
N LYS A 794 22.32 31.33 5.30
CA LYS A 794 23.07 30.64 4.23
C LYS A 794 22.71 31.16 2.84
N ALA A 795 21.44 31.51 2.60
CA ALA A 795 21.00 32.14 1.35
C ALA A 795 21.55 33.57 1.20
N GLN A 796 21.61 34.35 2.29
CA GLN A 796 22.21 35.69 2.31
C GLN A 796 23.75 35.67 2.24
N ALA A 797 24.42 34.66 2.81
CA ALA A 797 25.87 34.50 2.71
C ALA A 797 26.33 34.13 1.29
N LYS A 798 25.54 33.33 0.57
CA LYS A 798 25.79 33.04 -0.85
C LYS A 798 25.59 34.28 -1.73
N ALA A 799 24.52 35.05 -1.48
CA ALA A 799 24.27 36.32 -2.18
C ALA A 799 25.32 37.42 -1.88
N ALA A 800 25.89 37.45 -0.67
CA ALA A 800 26.96 38.37 -0.30
C ALA A 800 28.32 37.99 -0.93
N VAL A 801 28.64 36.69 -0.98
CA VAL A 801 29.85 36.17 -1.64
C VAL A 801 29.77 36.33 -3.16
N ASP A 802 28.60 36.10 -3.77
CA ASP A 802 28.38 36.28 -5.21
C ASP A 802 28.37 37.77 -5.61
N ALA A 803 27.99 38.69 -4.70
CA ALA A 803 28.07 40.13 -4.91
C ALA A 803 29.50 40.70 -4.74
N GLU A 804 30.32 40.12 -3.85
CA GLU A 804 31.73 40.50 -3.65
C GLU A 804 32.63 39.98 -4.79
N LEU A 805 32.24 38.88 -5.45
CA LEU A 805 32.89 38.32 -6.64
C LEU A 805 32.48 38.98 -7.97
N ALA A 806 31.43 39.82 -7.97
CA ALA A 806 30.90 40.51 -9.15
C ALA A 806 31.22 42.01 -9.20
N ALA A 807 31.97 42.55 -8.24
CA ALA A 807 32.48 43.92 -8.28
C ALA A 807 33.79 43.99 -9.09
N PRO A 808 33.99 45.00 -9.97
CA PRO A 808 35.18 45.12 -10.81
C PRO A 808 36.48 45.37 -10.03
#